data_AF-A0A5C3KWV2-F1
#
_entry.id   AF-A0A5C3KWV2-F1
#
_cell.length_a   1.000
_cell.length_b   1.000
_cell.length_c   1.000
_cell.angle_alpha   90.00
_cell.angle_beta   90.00
_cell.angle_gamma   90.00
#
_symmetry.space_group_name_H-M   'P 1'
#
loop_
_entity.id
_entity.type
_entity.pdbx_description
1 polymer ?
#
loop_
_entity_poly.entity_id
_entity_poly.type
_entity_poly.pdbx_seq_one_letter_code
_entity_poly.pdbx_strand_id
1 'polypeptide(L)'
;MSNTFNPVVFDTALRQAPDNKNRLSSAEILAARNGKVSALLRAIECLPADFSQAIFDAILANLHLDLVESLRDSFRQGKPLYNNEAFQRAYGALCAMRLVGEAIEANPSTRRMVIAKIRGNMRELASWMLISFGYFPGEPYRPSKPVPSAIETSPQLVACALVTLMGIDIDLAREFLSYGMMNDVAALLWVSSMESSTAKMGRKRSLPREFARVNDHLSKECPILEIFHTYVKTNGPYPETNPILKSFVNGRIGSLNLLASSTVRRASSFYPEVDEGMPQNIKLAAAFSKQLFDITRFLILDVHGGVLREEFSLARMFEQYTRLLDSIARRAGPEKATSLFEFVINSQTMLFDWATSSSHGLISNVTGLARGNLLRIVTNTIKWKVPPAVKEAAKALLLRMVTHTVYPRMLKMTEYTLIQQPKDILGIKDPKFHTFASVVKMRNNMLLEFRDRQIGICDNLNHAPDAQPTHYFHGRTCSRCHSVMYCSEACQRTDWKARHRKECRVLHADYYLPRKHRDSWYRHNLRSFHLSLIISHYNNRLNLLGKEGQDPRFASNLIASFIAIVDMTHEPTEFDLELPERYINRKVYDRSLLMAQDKRVGSLIRELVRAKDANVRLVEGVFAFGHEQIYVMAKLWMRNPNKCDTTGTEDFKVLSSVVRIGPKRDLQKFEGTDISDDHYDQDSD
;
A
#
# COMPACT_ATOMS: atom_id res chain seq x y z
N MET A 1 10.14 -49.91 -24.43
CA MET A 1 9.46 -48.63 -24.14
C MET A 1 9.75 -48.29 -22.69
N SER A 2 10.40 -47.17 -22.40
CA SER A 2 10.72 -46.82 -21.00
C SER A 2 9.42 -46.51 -20.25
N ASN A 3 9.16 -47.22 -19.14
CA ASN A 3 8.07 -46.96 -18.19
C ASN A 3 8.30 -45.65 -17.40
N THR A 4 8.78 -44.61 -18.07
CA THR A 4 9.09 -43.31 -17.47
C THR A 4 7.83 -42.47 -17.48
N PHE A 5 7.37 -42.14 -16.28
CA PHE A 5 6.22 -41.28 -16.01
C PHE A 5 6.30 -39.96 -16.79
N ASN A 6 5.29 -39.70 -17.64
CA ASN A 6 5.13 -38.42 -18.32
C ASN A 6 3.81 -37.75 -17.84
N PRO A 7 3.87 -36.63 -17.12
CA PRO A 7 2.68 -35.91 -16.63
C PRO A 7 1.71 -35.51 -17.74
N VAL A 8 2.23 -35.25 -18.95
CA VAL A 8 1.42 -34.94 -20.13
C VAL A 8 0.61 -36.16 -20.56
N VAL A 9 1.16 -37.37 -20.44
CA VAL A 9 0.43 -38.62 -20.71
C VAL A 9 -0.70 -38.81 -19.69
N PHE A 10 -0.48 -38.42 -18.43
CA PHE A 10 -1.49 -38.48 -17.38
C PHE A 10 -2.69 -37.55 -17.68
N ASP A 11 -2.42 -36.30 -18.05
CA ASP A 11 -3.48 -35.36 -18.38
C ASP A 11 -4.15 -35.68 -19.73
N THR A 12 -3.42 -36.32 -20.65
CA THR A 12 -3.98 -36.81 -21.92
C THR A 12 -4.85 -38.05 -21.72
N ALA A 13 -4.44 -39.00 -20.86
CA ALA A 13 -5.24 -40.18 -20.51
C ALA A 13 -6.56 -39.79 -19.85
N LEU A 14 -6.54 -38.81 -18.94
CA LEU A 14 -7.75 -38.23 -18.35
C LEU A 14 -8.67 -37.56 -19.38
N ARG A 15 -8.12 -37.03 -20.48
CA ARG A 15 -8.90 -36.42 -21.57
C ARG A 15 -9.43 -37.42 -22.60
N GLN A 16 -8.86 -38.62 -22.65
CA GLN A 16 -9.13 -39.64 -23.67
C GLN A 16 -9.77 -40.91 -23.11
N ALA A 17 -10.23 -40.89 -21.85
CA ALA A 17 -10.85 -42.05 -21.20
C ALA A 17 -11.93 -42.65 -22.14
N PRO A 18 -11.69 -43.84 -22.70
CA PRO A 18 -12.63 -44.43 -23.66
C PRO A 18 -13.93 -44.79 -22.93
N ASP A 19 -15.06 -44.71 -23.63
CA ASP A 19 -16.39 -45.16 -23.17
C ASP A 19 -16.46 -46.65 -22.74
N ASN A 20 -15.34 -47.37 -22.78
CA ASN A 20 -15.26 -48.79 -22.44
C ASN A 20 -15.14 -48.99 -20.91
N LYS A 21 -16.31 -49.10 -20.29
CA LYS A 21 -16.61 -49.33 -18.87
C LYS A 21 -16.11 -50.68 -18.31
N ASN A 22 -14.81 -50.96 -18.36
CA ASN A 22 -14.28 -52.12 -17.64
C ASN A 22 -14.06 -51.74 -16.17
N ARG A 23 -14.99 -52.16 -15.31
CA ARG A 23 -14.86 -52.11 -13.85
C ARG A 23 -13.50 -52.65 -13.42
N LEU A 24 -12.88 -51.97 -12.45
CA LEU A 24 -11.64 -52.46 -11.83
C LEU A 24 -11.91 -53.77 -11.09
N SER A 25 -11.05 -54.76 -11.34
CA SER A 25 -11.05 -55.97 -10.54
C SER A 25 -10.52 -55.69 -9.12
N SER A 26 -10.90 -56.51 -8.14
CA SER A 26 -10.38 -56.42 -6.77
C SER A 26 -8.84 -56.53 -6.73
N ALA A 27 -8.26 -57.30 -7.65
CA ALA A 27 -6.81 -57.44 -7.80
C ALA A 27 -6.14 -56.13 -8.26
N GLU A 28 -6.79 -55.37 -9.16
CA GLU A 28 -6.30 -54.07 -9.61
C GLU A 28 -6.42 -53.01 -8.53
N ILE A 29 -7.52 -52.99 -7.77
CA ILE A 29 -7.69 -52.09 -6.62
C ILE A 29 -6.62 -52.38 -5.56
N LEU A 30 -6.37 -53.66 -5.25
CA LEU A 30 -5.33 -54.06 -4.32
C LEU A 30 -3.93 -53.69 -4.83
N ALA A 31 -3.67 -53.88 -6.13
CA ALA A 31 -2.41 -53.47 -6.74
C ALA A 31 -2.20 -51.96 -6.69
N ALA A 32 -3.25 -51.16 -6.93
CA ALA A 32 -3.21 -49.70 -6.80
C ALA A 32 -2.93 -49.28 -5.35
N ARG A 33 -3.59 -49.91 -4.38
CA ARG A 33 -3.38 -49.68 -2.95
C ARG A 33 -1.95 -50.01 -2.51
N ASN A 34 -1.38 -51.08 -3.07
CA ASN A 34 0.00 -51.49 -2.81
C ASN A 34 1.04 -50.67 -3.58
N GLY A 35 0.61 -49.68 -4.36
CA GLY A 35 1.51 -48.72 -4.98
C GLY A 35 1.90 -48.97 -6.43
N LYS A 36 1.30 -49.94 -7.09
CA LYS A 36 1.58 -50.19 -8.50
C LYS A 36 1.05 -49.03 -9.34
N VAL A 37 1.95 -48.19 -9.85
CA VAL A 37 1.61 -46.95 -10.60
C VAL A 37 0.62 -47.22 -11.74
N SER A 38 0.81 -48.29 -12.52
CA SER A 38 -0.10 -48.63 -13.62
C SER A 38 -1.52 -48.98 -13.16
N ALA A 39 -1.66 -49.58 -11.98
CA ALA A 39 -2.97 -49.90 -11.41
C ALA A 39 -3.62 -48.65 -10.80
N LEU A 40 -2.83 -47.75 -10.19
CA LEU A 40 -3.32 -46.45 -9.72
C LEU A 40 -3.81 -45.58 -10.88
N LEU A 41 -3.10 -45.57 -12.01
CA LEU A 41 -3.54 -44.89 -13.24
C LEU A 41 -4.90 -45.39 -13.70
N ARG A 42 -5.04 -46.71 -13.82
CA ARG A 42 -6.32 -47.33 -14.15
C ARG A 42 -7.42 -47.03 -13.13
N ALA A 43 -7.07 -46.95 -11.85
CA ALA A 43 -8.02 -46.55 -10.81
C ALA A 43 -8.55 -45.13 -11.00
N ILE A 44 -7.69 -44.22 -11.45
CA ILE A 44 -8.02 -42.82 -11.72
C ILE A 44 -8.85 -42.67 -13.01
N GLU A 45 -8.52 -43.43 -14.05
CA GLU A 45 -9.28 -43.45 -15.32
C GLU A 45 -10.73 -43.91 -15.14
N CYS A 46 -11.02 -44.70 -14.10
CA CYS A 46 -12.39 -45.13 -13.77
C CYS A 46 -13.21 -44.07 -13.00
N LEU A 47 -12.62 -42.94 -12.60
CA LEU A 47 -13.33 -41.83 -11.96
C LEU A 47 -13.94 -40.89 -13.02
N PRO A 48 -15.14 -40.32 -12.78
CA PRO A 48 -15.99 -40.49 -11.58
C PRO A 48 -16.90 -41.73 -11.59
N ALA A 49 -17.00 -42.46 -12.72
CA ALA A 49 -18.07 -43.42 -12.99
C ALA A 49 -18.15 -44.64 -12.05
N ASP A 50 -17.02 -45.22 -11.66
CA ASP A 50 -16.97 -46.43 -10.80
C ASP A 50 -16.48 -46.11 -9.38
N PHE A 51 -16.74 -44.89 -8.88
CA PHE A 51 -16.27 -44.48 -7.56
C PHE A 51 -16.78 -45.40 -6.44
N SER A 52 -15.83 -45.93 -5.65
CA SER A 52 -16.10 -46.76 -4.49
C SER A 52 -15.13 -46.44 -3.35
N GLN A 53 -15.51 -46.82 -2.12
CA GLN A 53 -14.64 -46.68 -0.96
C GLN A 53 -13.29 -47.39 -1.16
N ALA A 54 -13.28 -48.58 -1.79
CA ALA A 54 -12.05 -49.34 -2.00
C ALA A 54 -11.08 -48.63 -2.95
N ILE A 55 -11.60 -47.96 -3.99
CA ILE A 55 -10.80 -47.14 -4.90
C ILE A 55 -10.28 -45.90 -4.17
N PHE A 56 -11.11 -45.23 -3.37
CA PHE A 56 -10.67 -44.06 -2.62
C PHE A 56 -9.59 -44.40 -1.57
N ASP A 57 -9.77 -45.51 -0.84
CA ASP A 57 -8.76 -46.03 0.09
C ASP A 57 -7.45 -46.40 -0.64
N ALA A 58 -7.53 -46.95 -1.85
CA ALA A 58 -6.35 -47.23 -2.67
C ALA A 58 -5.62 -45.95 -3.10
N ILE A 59 -6.35 -44.88 -3.42
CA ILE A 59 -5.75 -43.58 -3.74
C ILE A 59 -5.06 -42.99 -2.50
N LEU A 60 -5.74 -42.93 -1.35
CA LEU A 60 -5.17 -42.36 -0.12
C LEU A 60 -3.95 -43.14 0.40
N ALA A 61 -3.91 -44.46 0.21
CA ALA A 61 -2.75 -45.29 0.58
C ALA A 61 -1.44 -44.87 -0.12
N ASN A 62 -1.53 -44.12 -1.22
CA ASN A 62 -0.38 -43.59 -1.95
C ASN A 62 0.08 -42.20 -1.47
N LEU A 63 -0.53 -41.64 -0.44
CA LEU A 63 -0.17 -40.35 0.17
C LEU A 63 0.50 -40.47 1.54
N HIS A 64 0.88 -41.68 1.97
CA HIS A 64 1.47 -41.91 3.30
C HIS A 64 2.76 -41.10 3.53
N LEU A 65 2.99 -40.63 4.77
CA LEU A 65 4.17 -39.80 5.08
C LEU A 65 5.50 -40.55 5.01
N ASP A 66 5.53 -41.87 5.17
CA ASP A 66 6.77 -42.65 5.03
C ASP A 66 7.39 -42.51 3.63
N LEU A 67 6.54 -42.29 2.62
CA LEU A 67 6.97 -41.99 1.26
C LEU A 67 7.67 -40.62 1.18
N VAL A 68 7.30 -39.65 2.03
CA VAL A 68 7.97 -38.34 2.13
C VAL A 68 9.40 -38.50 2.66
N GLU A 69 9.60 -39.31 3.69
CA GLU A 69 10.94 -39.56 4.25
C GLU A 69 11.88 -40.16 3.20
N SER A 70 11.38 -41.07 2.35
CA SER A 70 12.17 -41.65 1.25
C SER A 70 12.64 -40.62 0.21
N LEU A 71 11.94 -39.48 0.10
CA LEU A 71 12.27 -38.40 -0.84
C LEU A 71 13.20 -37.34 -0.24
N ARG A 72 13.32 -37.28 1.10
CA ARG A 72 14.02 -36.20 1.82
C ARG A 72 15.48 -36.05 1.38
N ASP A 73 16.21 -37.15 1.25
CA ASP A 73 17.61 -37.12 0.82
C ASP A 73 17.77 -36.70 -0.64
N SER A 74 16.88 -37.19 -1.52
CA SER A 74 16.86 -36.77 -2.92
C SER A 74 16.60 -35.26 -3.03
N PHE A 75 15.66 -34.75 -2.24
CA PHE A 75 15.35 -33.33 -2.19
C PHE A 75 16.52 -32.49 -1.66
N ARG A 76 17.15 -32.88 -0.54
CA ARG A 76 18.32 -32.19 0.02
C ARG A 76 19.50 -32.14 -0.94
N GLN A 77 19.65 -33.17 -1.78
CA GLN A 77 20.68 -33.25 -2.82
C GLN A 77 20.30 -32.50 -4.11
N GLY A 78 19.11 -31.92 -4.20
CA GLY A 78 18.61 -31.25 -5.40
C GLY A 78 18.38 -32.20 -6.58
N LYS A 79 18.18 -33.50 -6.31
CA LYS A 79 17.89 -34.49 -7.35
C LYS A 79 16.45 -34.30 -7.85
N PRO A 80 16.19 -34.52 -9.15
CA PRO A 80 14.84 -34.43 -9.67
C PRO A 80 13.94 -35.51 -9.08
N LEU A 81 12.85 -35.11 -8.41
CA LEU A 81 11.95 -36.04 -7.71
C LEU A 81 11.09 -36.88 -8.65
N TYR A 82 10.91 -36.45 -9.90
CA TYR A 82 10.00 -37.09 -10.84
C TYR A 82 10.40 -38.50 -11.27
N ASN A 83 11.68 -38.85 -11.12
CA ASN A 83 12.16 -40.21 -11.37
C ASN A 83 11.94 -41.15 -10.17
N ASN A 84 11.53 -40.61 -9.02
CA ASN A 84 11.28 -41.41 -7.84
C ASN A 84 9.86 -41.98 -7.86
N GLU A 85 9.75 -43.30 -7.72
CA GLU A 85 8.47 -44.02 -7.74
C GLU A 85 7.50 -43.55 -6.65
N ALA A 86 8.00 -43.24 -5.44
CA ALA A 86 7.18 -42.72 -4.34
C ALA A 86 6.53 -41.38 -4.72
N PHE A 87 7.29 -40.49 -5.36
CA PHE A 87 6.76 -39.21 -5.85
C PHE A 87 5.72 -39.42 -6.95
N GLN A 88 5.97 -40.31 -7.91
CA GLN A 88 5.01 -40.60 -9.00
C GLN A 88 3.69 -41.13 -8.47
N ARG A 89 3.73 -42.03 -7.49
CA ARG A 89 2.55 -42.59 -6.81
C ARG A 89 1.74 -41.50 -6.11
N ALA A 90 2.40 -40.71 -5.28
CA ALA A 90 1.74 -39.64 -4.52
C ALA A 90 1.20 -38.54 -5.43
N TYR A 91 1.95 -38.17 -6.46
CA TYR A 91 1.50 -37.19 -7.45
C TYR A 91 0.29 -37.71 -8.24
N GLY A 92 0.29 -38.97 -8.65
CA GLY A 92 -0.88 -39.61 -9.26
C GLY A 92 -2.10 -39.59 -8.33
N ALA A 93 -1.90 -39.86 -7.04
CA ALA A 93 -2.97 -39.77 -6.05
C ALA A 93 -3.49 -38.33 -5.85
N LEU A 94 -2.61 -37.32 -5.84
CA LEU A 94 -3.01 -35.91 -5.84
C LEU A 94 -3.79 -35.54 -7.12
N CYS A 95 -3.40 -36.04 -8.29
CA CYS A 95 -4.17 -35.86 -9.51
C CYS A 95 -5.59 -36.41 -9.37
N ALA A 96 -5.73 -37.59 -8.74
CA ALA A 96 -7.02 -38.21 -8.50
C ALA A 96 -7.94 -37.35 -7.62
N MET A 97 -7.37 -36.60 -6.66
CA MET A 97 -8.15 -35.75 -5.73
C MET A 97 -9.01 -34.70 -6.46
N ARG A 98 -8.59 -34.23 -7.65
CA ARG A 98 -9.37 -33.25 -8.43
C ARG A 98 -10.71 -33.81 -8.92
N LEU A 99 -10.82 -35.13 -9.07
CA LEU A 99 -12.01 -35.84 -9.57
C LEU A 99 -12.96 -36.29 -8.45
N VAL A 100 -12.55 -36.15 -7.19
CA VAL A 100 -13.32 -36.65 -6.05
C VAL A 100 -14.66 -35.91 -5.91
N GLY A 101 -14.71 -34.63 -6.25
CA GLY A 101 -15.96 -33.85 -6.26
C GLY A 101 -16.98 -34.41 -7.24
N GLU A 102 -16.59 -34.62 -8.50
CA GLU A 102 -17.43 -35.22 -9.54
C GLU A 102 -17.88 -36.63 -9.14
N ALA A 103 -16.98 -37.41 -8.51
CA ALA A 103 -17.29 -38.74 -8.01
C ALA A 103 -18.33 -38.75 -6.87
N ILE A 104 -18.28 -37.76 -5.98
CA ILE A 104 -19.29 -37.57 -4.92
C ILE A 104 -20.61 -37.09 -5.52
N GLU A 105 -20.59 -36.23 -6.53
CA GLU A 105 -21.81 -35.79 -7.22
C GLU A 105 -22.50 -36.97 -7.94
N ALA A 106 -21.70 -37.83 -8.59
CA ALA A 106 -22.20 -39.05 -9.22
C ALA A 106 -22.70 -40.09 -8.19
N ASN A 107 -22.12 -40.12 -6.99
CA ASN A 107 -22.52 -41.04 -5.92
C ASN A 107 -22.59 -40.35 -4.53
N PRO A 108 -23.67 -39.60 -4.23
CA PRO A 108 -23.79 -38.80 -3.01
C PRO A 108 -23.71 -39.60 -1.71
N SER A 109 -24.04 -40.90 -1.75
CA SER A 109 -23.97 -41.80 -0.58
C SER A 109 -22.56 -41.92 0.00
N THR A 110 -21.54 -41.71 -0.84
CA THR A 110 -20.13 -41.81 -0.44
C THR A 110 -19.61 -40.56 0.28
N ARG A 111 -20.32 -39.42 0.23
CA ARG A 111 -19.86 -38.11 0.73
C ARG A 111 -19.34 -38.17 2.17
N ARG A 112 -20.11 -38.75 3.11
CA ARG A 112 -19.71 -38.81 4.53
C ARG A 112 -18.43 -39.60 4.75
N MET A 113 -18.31 -40.73 4.05
CA MET A 113 -17.11 -41.59 4.11
C MET A 113 -15.90 -40.84 3.57
N VAL A 114 -16.04 -40.16 2.42
CA VAL A 114 -14.95 -39.37 1.83
C VAL A 114 -14.51 -38.25 2.75
N ILE A 115 -15.43 -37.48 3.32
CA ILE A 115 -15.11 -36.40 4.28
C ILE A 115 -14.33 -36.96 5.47
N ALA A 116 -14.82 -38.05 6.09
CA ALA A 116 -14.15 -38.65 7.25
C ALA A 116 -12.72 -39.13 6.92
N LYS A 117 -12.52 -39.68 5.72
CA LYS A 117 -11.23 -40.15 5.24
C LYS A 117 -10.28 -38.99 4.91
N ILE A 118 -10.78 -37.91 4.31
CA ILE A 118 -9.98 -36.69 4.07
C ILE A 118 -9.55 -36.07 5.41
N ARG A 119 -10.46 -35.95 6.38
CA ARG A 119 -10.15 -35.48 7.74
C ARG A 119 -9.01 -36.28 8.38
N GLY A 120 -9.09 -37.61 8.27
CA GLY A 120 -8.06 -38.51 8.78
C GLY A 120 -6.70 -38.43 8.06
N ASN A 121 -6.63 -37.78 6.89
CA ASN A 121 -5.41 -37.71 6.04
C ASN A 121 -5.03 -36.27 5.66
N MET A 122 -5.48 -35.25 6.41
CA MET A 122 -5.19 -33.84 6.07
C MET A 122 -3.70 -33.53 6.05
N ARG A 123 -2.94 -34.12 6.99
CA ARG A 123 -1.49 -33.90 7.12
C ARG A 123 -0.75 -34.42 5.89
N GLU A 124 -1.09 -35.62 5.46
CA GLU A 124 -0.58 -36.32 4.29
C GLU A 124 -0.85 -35.49 3.03
N LEU A 125 -2.11 -35.08 2.85
CA LEU A 125 -2.53 -34.25 1.72
C LEU A 125 -1.76 -32.93 1.67
N ALA A 126 -1.66 -32.19 2.79
CA ALA A 126 -0.94 -30.93 2.85
C ALA A 126 0.55 -31.13 2.51
N SER A 127 1.16 -32.17 3.09
CA SER A 127 2.57 -32.48 2.90
C SER A 127 2.89 -32.72 1.42
N TRP A 128 2.07 -33.52 0.75
CA TRP A 128 2.27 -33.82 -0.66
C TRP A 128 2.00 -32.63 -1.57
N MET A 129 1.03 -31.79 -1.23
CA MET A 129 0.81 -30.52 -1.93
C MET A 129 2.04 -29.61 -1.80
N LEU A 130 2.65 -29.48 -0.63
CA LEU A 130 3.89 -28.72 -0.44
C LEU A 130 5.07 -29.30 -1.22
N ILE A 131 5.25 -30.62 -1.18
CA ILE A 131 6.33 -31.32 -1.89
C ILE A 131 6.19 -31.12 -3.40
N SER A 132 4.96 -31.04 -3.92
CA SER A 132 4.71 -30.74 -5.34
C SER A 132 5.14 -29.34 -5.77
N PHE A 133 5.25 -28.39 -4.82
CA PHE A 133 5.88 -27.07 -5.03
C PHE A 133 7.39 -27.10 -4.80
N GLY A 134 7.98 -28.24 -4.45
CA GLY A 134 9.37 -28.34 -4.02
C GLY A 134 9.61 -27.85 -2.60
N TYR A 135 8.63 -28.00 -1.70
CA TYR A 135 8.74 -27.64 -0.29
C TYR A 135 8.60 -28.89 0.58
N PHE A 136 9.58 -29.14 1.43
CA PHE A 136 9.52 -30.23 2.39
C PHE A 136 8.97 -29.73 3.74
N PRO A 137 7.89 -30.33 4.27
CA PRO A 137 7.38 -29.98 5.59
C PRO A 137 8.46 -30.06 6.68
N GLY A 138 8.61 -29.00 7.46
CA GLY A 138 9.59 -28.90 8.55
C GLY A 138 11.00 -28.48 8.14
N GLU A 139 11.29 -28.34 6.84
CA GLU A 139 12.57 -27.80 6.36
C GLU A 139 12.45 -26.28 6.11
N PRO A 140 13.49 -25.48 6.42
CA PRO A 140 13.49 -24.06 6.09
C PRO A 140 13.43 -23.85 4.57
N TYR A 141 12.62 -22.89 4.12
CA TYR A 141 12.53 -22.56 2.70
C TYR A 141 13.90 -22.15 2.13
N ARG A 142 14.36 -22.85 1.09
CA ARG A 142 15.58 -22.55 0.35
C ARG A 142 15.20 -22.17 -1.09
N PRO A 143 15.19 -20.87 -1.46
CA PRO A 143 14.86 -20.42 -2.82
C PRO A 143 15.85 -20.89 -3.91
N SER A 144 16.92 -21.60 -3.55
CA SER A 144 18.03 -21.91 -4.44
C SER A 144 17.83 -23.26 -5.14
N LYS A 145 17.50 -23.14 -6.44
CA LYS A 145 17.25 -24.17 -7.46
C LYS A 145 15.81 -24.70 -7.45
N PRO A 146 14.91 -24.17 -8.31
CA PRO A 146 13.65 -24.85 -8.59
C PRO A 146 13.94 -26.32 -8.90
N VAL A 147 13.13 -27.23 -8.37
CA VAL A 147 13.20 -28.65 -8.74
C VAL A 147 13.22 -28.69 -10.27
N PRO A 148 14.30 -29.17 -10.91
CA PRO A 148 14.45 -29.08 -12.36
C PRO A 148 13.20 -29.59 -13.08
N SER A 149 12.61 -28.69 -13.86
CA SER A 149 11.23 -28.65 -14.32
C SER A 149 10.86 -29.66 -15.41
N ALA A 150 11.21 -30.94 -15.29
CA ALA A 150 10.71 -31.93 -16.26
C ALA A 150 9.23 -32.26 -16.02
N ILE A 151 8.75 -32.06 -14.79
CA ILE A 151 7.33 -32.07 -14.46
C ILE A 151 6.98 -30.62 -14.15
N GLU A 152 6.30 -29.93 -15.07
CA GLU A 152 5.44 -28.81 -14.70
C GLU A 152 4.39 -29.39 -13.73
N THR A 153 4.72 -29.50 -12.44
CA THR A 153 3.71 -29.71 -11.39
C THR A 153 2.91 -28.44 -11.40
N SER A 154 1.88 -28.45 -12.25
CA SER A 154 1.04 -27.30 -12.52
C SER A 154 0.47 -26.86 -11.17
N PRO A 155 0.78 -25.66 -10.65
CA PRO A 155 0.10 -25.11 -9.48
C PRO A 155 -1.42 -25.20 -9.63
N GLN A 156 -1.93 -25.22 -10.86
CA GLN A 156 -3.32 -25.46 -11.17
C GLN A 156 -3.81 -26.84 -10.72
N LEU A 157 -3.02 -27.91 -10.81
CA LEU A 157 -3.41 -29.24 -10.32
C LEU A 157 -3.71 -29.21 -8.82
N VAL A 158 -2.77 -28.64 -8.05
CA VAL A 158 -2.90 -28.52 -6.60
C VAL A 158 -4.06 -27.59 -6.25
N ALA A 159 -4.23 -26.49 -7.00
CA ALA A 159 -5.37 -25.58 -6.84
C ALA A 159 -6.70 -26.29 -7.08
N CYS A 160 -6.81 -27.06 -8.17
CA CYS A 160 -8.00 -27.81 -8.53
C CYS A 160 -8.29 -28.88 -7.47
N ALA A 161 -7.30 -29.65 -7.04
CA ALA A 161 -7.47 -30.62 -5.97
C ALA A 161 -7.97 -29.94 -4.69
N LEU A 162 -7.37 -28.83 -4.27
CA LEU A 162 -7.74 -28.14 -3.04
C LEU A 162 -9.14 -27.51 -3.13
N VAL A 163 -9.50 -26.86 -4.25
CA VAL A 163 -10.86 -26.35 -4.46
C VAL A 163 -11.88 -27.47 -4.51
N THR A 164 -11.60 -28.56 -5.21
CA THR A 164 -12.48 -29.74 -5.22
C THR A 164 -12.72 -30.23 -3.79
N LEU A 165 -11.66 -30.40 -2.99
CA LEU A 165 -11.76 -30.90 -1.62
C LEU A 165 -12.53 -29.94 -0.70
N MET A 166 -12.27 -28.63 -0.82
CA MET A 166 -13.01 -27.60 -0.07
C MET A 166 -14.47 -27.47 -0.52
N GLY A 167 -14.79 -27.81 -1.78
CA GLY A 167 -16.14 -27.79 -2.31
C GLY A 167 -17.03 -28.94 -1.84
N ILE A 168 -16.44 -30.00 -1.25
CA ILE A 168 -17.19 -31.18 -0.78
C ILE A 168 -18.09 -30.83 0.42
N ASP A 169 -17.56 -30.07 1.36
CA ASP A 169 -18.19 -29.77 2.64
C ASP A 169 -17.61 -28.49 3.26
N ILE A 170 -18.47 -27.62 3.79
CA ILE A 170 -18.06 -26.32 4.32
C ILE A 170 -17.25 -26.45 5.61
N ASP A 171 -17.54 -27.43 6.46
CA ASP A 171 -16.79 -27.63 7.71
C ASP A 171 -15.43 -28.26 7.40
N LEU A 172 -15.37 -29.17 6.43
CA LEU A 172 -14.11 -29.67 5.90
C LEU A 172 -13.26 -28.52 5.35
N ALA A 173 -13.82 -27.61 4.56
CA ALA A 173 -13.10 -26.43 4.07
C ALA A 173 -12.55 -25.57 5.22
N ARG A 174 -13.33 -25.34 6.28
CA ARG A 174 -12.88 -24.61 7.46
C ARG A 174 -11.73 -25.32 8.18
N GLU A 175 -11.80 -26.63 8.30
CA GLU A 175 -10.74 -27.46 8.88
C GLU A 175 -9.45 -27.43 8.02
N PHE A 176 -9.57 -27.50 6.69
CA PHE A 176 -8.43 -27.33 5.79
C PHE A 176 -7.77 -25.98 6.04
N LEU A 177 -8.56 -24.91 6.09
CA LEU A 177 -8.05 -23.55 6.25
C LEU A 177 -7.53 -23.24 7.66
N SER A 178 -7.95 -23.99 8.67
CA SER A 178 -7.39 -23.88 10.02
C SER A 178 -6.11 -24.72 10.19
N TYR A 179 -5.86 -25.66 9.27
CA TYR A 179 -4.66 -26.50 9.30
C TYR A 179 -3.44 -25.73 8.80
N GLY A 180 -2.43 -25.56 9.67
CA GLY A 180 -1.23 -24.79 9.38
C GLY A 180 -0.64 -25.08 8.00
N MET A 181 -0.28 -26.33 7.72
CA MET A 181 0.37 -26.68 6.44
C MET A 181 -0.46 -26.35 5.18
N MET A 182 -1.79 -26.31 5.27
CA MET A 182 -2.62 -25.90 4.13
C MET A 182 -2.55 -24.40 3.85
N ASN A 183 -2.25 -23.59 4.87
CA ASN A 183 -1.98 -22.17 4.70
C ASN A 183 -0.68 -21.96 3.90
N ASP A 184 0.33 -22.80 4.12
CA ASP A 184 1.56 -22.81 3.29
C ASP A 184 1.22 -23.19 1.85
N VAL A 185 0.39 -24.22 1.64
CA VAL A 185 -0.05 -24.63 0.29
C VAL A 185 -0.77 -23.49 -0.41
N ALA A 186 -1.71 -22.82 0.25
CA ALA A 186 -2.39 -21.65 -0.30
C ALA A 186 -1.36 -20.55 -0.67
N ALA A 187 -0.50 -20.17 0.27
CA ALA A 187 0.55 -19.17 0.03
C ALA A 187 1.41 -19.48 -1.20
N LEU A 188 1.83 -20.74 -1.36
CA LEU A 188 2.63 -21.20 -2.49
C LEU A 188 1.85 -21.30 -3.78
N LEU A 189 0.59 -21.72 -3.74
CA LEU A 189 -0.30 -21.70 -4.90
C LEU A 189 -0.39 -20.30 -5.50
N TRP A 190 -0.53 -19.29 -4.65
CA TRP A 190 -0.52 -17.91 -5.09
C TRP A 190 0.77 -17.55 -5.78
N VAL A 191 1.90 -17.69 -5.10
CA VAL A 191 3.22 -17.32 -5.62
C VAL A 191 3.54 -18.08 -6.92
N SER A 192 3.33 -19.39 -6.94
CA SER A 192 3.70 -20.26 -8.06
C SER A 192 2.83 -20.02 -9.30
N SER A 193 1.55 -19.68 -9.11
CA SER A 193 0.69 -19.29 -10.24
C SER A 193 1.14 -18.01 -10.94
N MET A 194 2.06 -17.26 -10.33
CA MET A 194 2.63 -16.02 -10.85
C MET A 194 3.89 -16.26 -11.70
N GLU A 195 4.71 -17.25 -11.34
CA GLU A 195 5.94 -17.57 -12.08
C GLU A 195 5.66 -18.22 -13.43
N SER A 196 4.69 -19.14 -13.47
CA SER A 196 4.33 -19.88 -14.70
C SER A 196 3.78 -18.98 -15.82
N SER A 197 3.24 -17.81 -15.48
CA SER A 197 2.69 -16.85 -16.45
C SER A 197 3.78 -15.97 -17.07
N THR A 198 4.79 -15.55 -16.31
CA THR A 198 5.87 -14.69 -16.81
C THR A 198 6.85 -15.39 -17.75
N ALA A 199 7.17 -16.66 -17.49
CA ALA A 199 8.11 -17.43 -18.33
C ALA A 199 7.55 -17.79 -19.72
N LYS A 200 6.21 -17.89 -19.87
CA LYS A 200 5.56 -18.28 -21.14
C LYS A 200 5.17 -17.07 -22.03
N MET A 201 5.03 -15.86 -21.48
CA MET A 201 4.61 -14.66 -22.22
C MET A 201 5.68 -14.04 -23.15
N GLY A 202 6.93 -14.50 -23.12
CA GLY A 202 7.97 -14.08 -24.08
C GLY A 202 7.78 -14.60 -25.50
N ARG A 203 6.84 -15.51 -25.74
CA ARG A 203 6.48 -16.03 -27.07
C ARG A 203 5.00 -15.72 -27.31
N LYS A 204 4.65 -15.13 -28.47
CA LYS A 204 3.28 -14.85 -28.96
C LYS A 204 2.43 -16.14 -29.13
N ARG A 205 2.28 -16.94 -28.08
CA ARG A 205 1.28 -17.98 -28.00
C ARG A 205 0.18 -17.41 -27.13
N SER A 206 -1.04 -17.44 -27.67
CA SER A 206 -2.27 -17.21 -26.92
C SER A 206 -2.18 -17.85 -25.53
N LEU A 207 -2.79 -17.20 -24.53
CA LEU A 207 -3.14 -17.82 -23.24
C LEU A 207 -3.40 -19.31 -23.48
N PRO A 208 -2.71 -20.23 -22.78
CA PRO A 208 -2.91 -21.66 -22.98
C PRO A 208 -4.41 -21.92 -23.00
N ARG A 209 -4.92 -22.64 -24.02
CA ARG A 209 -6.36 -22.96 -24.15
C ARG A 209 -6.97 -23.54 -22.86
N GLU A 210 -6.13 -24.05 -21.97
CA GLU A 210 -6.42 -24.49 -20.61
C GLU A 210 -6.91 -23.35 -19.69
N PHE A 211 -6.36 -22.14 -19.78
CA PHE A 211 -6.88 -20.95 -19.08
C PHE A 211 -8.25 -20.53 -19.60
N ALA A 212 -8.48 -20.62 -20.91
CA ALA A 212 -9.77 -20.28 -21.53
C ALA A 212 -10.86 -21.32 -21.22
N ARG A 213 -10.54 -22.62 -21.20
CA ARG A 213 -11.51 -23.69 -20.89
C ARG A 213 -11.81 -23.81 -19.39
N VAL A 214 -10.81 -23.60 -18.55
CA VAL A 214 -11.04 -23.45 -17.10
C VAL A 214 -11.95 -22.23 -16.88
N ASN A 215 -11.78 -21.12 -17.61
CA ASN A 215 -12.71 -19.99 -17.59
C ASN A 215 -14.11 -20.27 -18.16
N ASP A 216 -14.27 -21.12 -19.19
CA ASP A 216 -15.59 -21.43 -19.78
C ASP A 216 -16.51 -22.23 -18.83
N HIS A 217 -15.95 -23.04 -17.93
CA HIS A 217 -16.69 -23.64 -16.81
C HIS A 217 -16.64 -22.80 -15.52
N LEU A 218 -15.70 -21.87 -15.41
CA LEU A 218 -15.56 -20.92 -14.30
C LEU A 218 -16.09 -19.52 -14.66
N SER A 219 -17.41 -19.45 -14.82
CA SER A 219 -18.14 -18.24 -14.42
C SER A 219 -18.02 -17.92 -12.91
N LYS A 220 -17.34 -18.81 -12.15
CA LYS A 220 -16.97 -18.69 -10.74
C LYS A 220 -15.46 -18.40 -10.61
N GLU A 221 -15.02 -17.92 -9.46
CA GLU A 221 -13.71 -17.28 -9.24
C GLU A 221 -12.49 -18.18 -9.58
N CYS A 222 -11.29 -17.60 -9.78
CA CYS A 222 -10.06 -18.38 -9.94
C CYS A 222 -9.88 -19.31 -8.72
N PRO A 223 -9.63 -20.62 -8.87
CA PRO A 223 -9.55 -21.57 -7.74
C PRO A 223 -8.58 -21.11 -6.65
N ILE A 224 -7.45 -20.54 -7.06
CA ILE A 224 -6.44 -19.99 -6.16
C ILE A 224 -7.00 -18.78 -5.38
N LEU A 225 -7.72 -17.87 -6.04
CA LEU A 225 -8.37 -16.74 -5.36
C LEU A 225 -9.47 -17.20 -4.41
N GLU A 226 -10.27 -18.18 -4.80
CA GLU A 226 -11.33 -18.74 -3.98
C GLU A 226 -10.76 -19.35 -2.69
N ILE A 227 -9.64 -20.10 -2.79
CA ILE A 227 -8.92 -20.62 -1.62
C ILE A 227 -8.48 -19.47 -0.70
N PHE A 228 -7.86 -18.43 -1.24
CA PHE A 228 -7.42 -17.28 -0.43
C PHE A 228 -8.57 -16.50 0.18
N HIS A 229 -9.62 -16.27 -0.58
CA HIS A 229 -10.79 -15.54 -0.12
C HIS A 229 -11.51 -16.31 0.98
N THR A 230 -11.65 -17.63 0.82
CA THR A 230 -12.22 -18.51 1.85
C THR A 230 -11.31 -18.55 3.07
N TYR A 231 -9.99 -18.61 2.89
CA TYR A 231 -9.00 -18.51 3.97
C TYR A 231 -9.16 -17.21 4.78
N VAL A 232 -9.20 -16.06 4.11
CA VAL A 232 -9.36 -14.74 4.74
C VAL A 232 -10.69 -14.64 5.49
N LYS A 233 -11.78 -15.12 4.88
CA LYS A 233 -13.11 -15.13 5.51
C LYS A 233 -13.19 -16.03 6.74
N THR A 234 -12.52 -17.18 6.70
CA THR A 234 -12.66 -18.22 7.73
C THR A 234 -11.78 -17.97 8.95
N ASN A 235 -10.55 -17.53 8.74
CA ASN A 235 -9.57 -17.41 9.84
C ASN A 235 -9.62 -16.05 10.56
N GLY A 236 -10.40 -15.09 10.06
CA GLY A 236 -10.58 -13.79 10.70
C GLY A 236 -9.29 -12.97 10.85
N PRO A 237 -9.36 -11.77 11.45
CA PRO A 237 -8.27 -10.79 11.48
C PRO A 237 -7.17 -11.07 12.51
N TYR A 238 -7.12 -12.23 13.18
CA TYR A 238 -6.20 -12.47 14.30
C TYR A 238 -4.91 -13.21 13.87
N PRO A 239 -3.77 -12.50 13.70
CA PRO A 239 -2.54 -13.07 13.14
C PRO A 239 -1.71 -13.83 14.16
N GLU A 240 -1.92 -13.54 15.46
CA GLU A 240 -1.07 -14.04 16.54
C GLU A 240 -1.13 -15.57 16.67
N THR A 241 -2.21 -16.18 16.17
CA THR A 241 -2.42 -17.63 16.13
C THR A 241 -2.03 -18.27 14.81
N ASN A 242 -1.64 -17.51 13.77
CA ASN A 242 -1.30 -18.08 12.46
C ASN A 242 0.23 -18.15 12.26
N PRO A 243 0.87 -19.32 12.51
CA PRO A 243 2.32 -19.46 12.46
C PRO A 243 2.92 -19.25 11.07
N ILE A 244 2.12 -19.27 9.99
CA ILE A 244 2.61 -19.12 8.60
C ILE A 244 2.48 -17.71 8.10
N LEU A 245 1.41 -16.95 8.41
CA LEU A 245 1.47 -15.49 8.25
C LEU A 245 2.62 -14.94 9.10
N LYS A 246 2.76 -15.43 10.33
CA LYS A 246 3.90 -15.15 11.20
C LYS A 246 5.22 -15.64 10.60
N SER A 247 5.28 -16.77 9.87
CA SER A 247 6.50 -17.27 9.19
C SER A 247 6.80 -16.55 7.87
N PHE A 248 5.80 -16.10 7.11
CA PHE A 248 5.96 -15.22 5.94
C PHE A 248 6.52 -13.87 6.38
N VAL A 249 6.03 -13.37 7.52
CA VAL A 249 6.42 -12.08 8.11
C VAL A 249 7.77 -12.18 8.83
N ASN A 250 8.00 -13.24 9.61
CA ASN A 250 9.25 -13.44 10.37
C ASN A 250 10.36 -14.14 9.55
N GLY A 251 10.00 -14.89 8.52
CA GLY A 251 10.91 -15.81 7.80
C GLY A 251 11.54 -15.26 6.53
N ARG A 252 11.10 -14.10 6.02
CA ARG A 252 11.81 -13.15 5.13
C ARG A 252 10.79 -12.26 4.43
N ILE A 253 10.83 -10.97 4.75
CA ILE A 253 10.17 -9.83 4.09
C ILE A 253 10.15 -9.91 2.54
N GLY A 254 11.15 -10.55 1.93
CA GLY A 254 11.22 -10.77 0.48
C GLY A 254 10.03 -11.51 -0.12
N SER A 255 9.36 -12.41 0.62
CA SER A 255 8.22 -13.17 0.10
C SER A 255 6.95 -12.33 -0.05
N LEU A 256 6.73 -11.34 0.82
CA LEU A 256 5.59 -10.43 0.74
C LEU A 256 5.80 -9.36 -0.33
N ASN A 257 7.03 -8.86 -0.50
CA ASN A 257 7.39 -8.02 -1.65
C ASN A 257 7.25 -8.77 -2.97
N LEU A 258 7.67 -10.04 -3.00
CA LEU A 258 7.47 -10.90 -4.16
C LEU A 258 5.98 -11.04 -4.42
N LEU A 259 5.18 -11.40 -3.41
CA LEU A 259 3.72 -11.57 -3.47
C LEU A 259 3.01 -10.31 -4.00
N ALA A 260 3.33 -9.15 -3.45
CA ALA A 260 2.72 -7.88 -3.83
C ALA A 260 3.14 -7.49 -5.27
N SER A 261 4.44 -7.49 -5.54
CA SER A 261 4.99 -7.13 -6.86
C SER A 261 4.56 -8.11 -7.95
N SER A 262 4.39 -9.39 -7.64
CA SER A 262 3.89 -10.39 -8.57
C SER A 262 2.39 -10.23 -8.79
N THR A 263 1.61 -9.99 -7.72
CA THR A 263 0.17 -9.68 -7.77
C THR A 263 -0.11 -8.58 -8.78
N VAL A 264 0.59 -7.45 -8.68
CA VAL A 264 0.34 -6.37 -9.63
C VAL A 264 0.98 -6.61 -10.99
N ARG A 265 2.11 -7.31 -11.10
CA ARG A 265 2.64 -7.71 -12.42
C ARG A 265 1.64 -8.57 -13.18
N ARG A 266 0.98 -9.52 -12.52
CA ARG A 266 -0.03 -10.37 -13.16
C ARG A 266 -1.30 -9.61 -13.46
N ALA A 267 -1.77 -8.78 -12.54
CA ALA A 267 -2.88 -7.89 -12.84
C ALA A 267 -2.50 -6.95 -14.01
N SER A 268 -1.26 -6.50 -14.13
CA SER A 268 -0.83 -5.69 -15.27
C SER A 268 -0.67 -6.49 -16.56
N SER A 269 -0.33 -7.78 -16.50
CA SER A 269 -0.12 -8.64 -17.67
C SER A 269 -1.41 -9.29 -18.18
N PHE A 270 -2.37 -9.55 -17.30
CA PHE A 270 -3.69 -10.07 -17.67
C PHE A 270 -4.45 -9.06 -18.53
N TYR A 271 -4.17 -7.77 -18.37
CA TYR A 271 -4.95 -6.71 -19.02
C TYR A 271 -4.61 -6.51 -20.49
N PRO A 272 -3.35 -6.43 -20.94
CA PRO A 272 -3.02 -6.37 -22.37
C PRO A 272 -3.77 -7.40 -23.23
N GLU A 273 -4.08 -8.58 -22.67
CA GLU A 273 -4.75 -9.69 -23.36
C GLU A 273 -6.28 -9.67 -23.25
N VAL A 274 -6.87 -8.80 -22.42
CA VAL A 274 -8.32 -8.55 -22.43
C VAL A 274 -8.63 -7.76 -23.70
N ASP A 275 -8.94 -8.44 -24.78
CA ASP A 275 -9.27 -7.85 -26.08
C ASP A 275 -10.34 -6.75 -25.93
N GLU A 276 -10.19 -5.65 -26.68
CA GLU A 276 -11.09 -4.47 -26.65
C GLU A 276 -12.56 -4.82 -26.97
N GLY A 277 -12.85 -6.04 -27.42
CA GLY A 277 -14.17 -6.51 -27.82
C GLY A 277 -14.99 -7.29 -26.79
N MET A 278 -14.46 -7.66 -25.61
CA MET A 278 -15.19 -8.56 -24.68
C MET A 278 -15.50 -7.93 -23.30
N PRO A 279 -16.71 -7.35 -23.10
CA PRO A 279 -17.14 -6.76 -21.83
C PRO A 279 -17.10 -7.70 -20.61
N GLN A 280 -17.25 -9.01 -20.83
CA GLN A 280 -17.20 -10.03 -19.77
C GLN A 280 -15.82 -10.09 -19.10
N ASN A 281 -14.75 -9.94 -19.90
CA ASN A 281 -13.38 -9.96 -19.41
C ASN A 281 -13.08 -8.75 -18.51
N ILE A 282 -13.69 -7.59 -18.77
CA ILE A 282 -13.54 -6.40 -17.92
C ILE A 282 -14.18 -6.63 -16.54
N LYS A 283 -15.38 -7.23 -16.50
CA LYS A 283 -16.04 -7.57 -15.23
C LYS A 283 -15.22 -8.59 -14.43
N LEU A 284 -14.69 -9.62 -15.10
CA LEU A 284 -13.82 -10.61 -14.46
C LEU A 284 -12.54 -9.97 -13.92
N ALA A 285 -11.90 -9.10 -14.72
CA ALA A 285 -10.68 -8.42 -14.31
C ALA A 285 -10.94 -7.43 -13.14
N ALA A 286 -12.11 -6.79 -13.13
CA ALA A 286 -12.56 -5.97 -12.01
C ALA A 286 -12.79 -6.77 -10.73
N ALA A 287 -13.49 -7.91 -10.83
CA ALA A 287 -13.72 -8.81 -9.70
C ALA A 287 -12.40 -9.36 -9.16
N PHE A 288 -11.51 -9.79 -10.05
CA PHE A 288 -10.14 -10.21 -9.73
C PHE A 288 -9.39 -9.10 -8.99
N SER A 289 -9.38 -7.89 -9.55
CA SER A 289 -8.72 -6.75 -8.92
C SER A 289 -9.30 -6.42 -7.55
N LYS A 290 -10.62 -6.49 -7.40
CA LYS A 290 -11.30 -6.28 -6.12
C LYS A 290 -10.83 -7.27 -5.08
N GLN A 291 -10.81 -8.56 -5.40
CA GLN A 291 -10.32 -9.59 -4.49
C GLN A 291 -8.84 -9.38 -4.14
N LEU A 292 -8.00 -9.00 -5.12
CA LEU A 292 -6.61 -8.63 -4.86
C LEU A 292 -6.49 -7.48 -3.88
N PHE A 293 -7.30 -6.44 -4.05
CA PHE A 293 -7.36 -5.31 -3.14
C PHE A 293 -7.82 -5.71 -1.75
N ASP A 294 -8.85 -6.54 -1.65
CA ASP A 294 -9.40 -7.00 -0.37
C ASP A 294 -8.37 -7.84 0.39
N ILE A 295 -7.66 -8.76 -0.28
CA ILE A 295 -6.57 -9.54 0.31
C ILE A 295 -5.42 -8.63 0.76
N THR A 296 -5.02 -7.70 -0.10
CA THR A 296 -3.92 -6.77 0.22
C THR A 296 -4.27 -5.86 1.38
N ARG A 297 -5.51 -5.34 1.38
CA ARG A 297 -6.06 -4.55 2.47
C ARG A 297 -6.06 -5.33 3.76
N PHE A 298 -6.56 -6.56 3.75
CA PHE A 298 -6.59 -7.44 4.92
C PHE A 298 -5.19 -7.67 5.49
N LEU A 299 -4.25 -8.11 4.65
CA LEU A 299 -2.87 -8.38 5.06
C LEU A 299 -2.23 -7.14 5.70
N ILE A 300 -2.54 -5.95 5.19
CA ILE A 300 -1.84 -4.75 5.56
C ILE A 300 -2.53 -3.97 6.69
N LEU A 301 -3.85 -3.82 6.65
CA LEU A 301 -4.58 -3.04 7.64
C LEU A 301 -4.87 -3.87 8.89
N ASP A 302 -5.27 -5.13 8.70
CA ASP A 302 -5.82 -5.94 9.80
C ASP A 302 -4.72 -6.79 10.46
N VAL A 303 -3.72 -7.23 9.69
CA VAL A 303 -2.75 -8.24 10.15
C VAL A 303 -1.42 -7.62 10.61
N HIS A 304 -0.74 -6.80 9.80
CA HIS A 304 0.60 -6.26 10.16
C HIS A 304 0.85 -4.80 9.74
N GLY A 305 0.02 -3.88 10.25
CA GLY A 305 -0.01 -2.45 9.89
C GLY A 305 1.31 -1.68 9.85
N GLY A 306 2.32 -2.05 10.63
CA GLY A 306 3.61 -1.34 10.59
C GLY A 306 4.51 -1.82 9.44
N VAL A 307 4.99 -3.06 9.55
CA VAL A 307 6.05 -3.63 8.70
C VAL A 307 5.59 -3.77 7.26
N LEU A 308 4.38 -4.28 7.03
CA LEU A 308 3.91 -4.50 5.66
C LEU A 308 3.64 -3.20 4.91
N ARG A 309 3.26 -2.12 5.61
CA ARG A 309 3.06 -0.81 4.97
C ARG A 309 4.37 -0.23 4.43
N GLU A 310 5.47 -0.41 5.16
CA GLU A 310 6.79 0.05 4.73
C GLU A 310 7.25 -0.67 3.47
N GLU A 311 7.12 -2.00 3.45
CA GLU A 311 7.51 -2.82 2.31
C GLU A 311 6.65 -2.55 1.08
N PHE A 312 5.34 -2.37 1.29
CA PHE A 312 4.43 -1.98 0.22
C PHE A 312 4.84 -0.65 -0.44
N SER A 313 5.27 0.31 0.37
CA SER A 313 5.82 1.59 -0.09
C SER A 313 7.12 1.38 -0.88
N LEU A 314 8.06 0.59 -0.36
CA LEU A 314 9.34 0.29 -1.02
C LEU A 314 9.17 -0.43 -2.36
N ALA A 315 8.19 -1.33 -2.47
CA ALA A 315 7.86 -2.07 -3.69
C ALA A 315 7.10 -1.25 -4.75
N ARG A 316 6.89 0.06 -4.55
CA ARG A 316 6.15 0.96 -5.45
C ARG A 316 4.73 0.49 -5.76
N MET A 317 4.10 -0.20 -4.82
CA MET A 317 2.82 -0.86 -5.05
C MET A 317 1.67 0.12 -5.30
N PHE A 318 1.70 1.30 -4.67
CA PHE A 318 0.74 2.38 -4.93
C PHE A 318 0.67 2.76 -6.42
N GLU A 319 1.82 2.93 -7.07
CA GLU A 319 1.88 3.25 -8.49
C GLU A 319 1.28 2.12 -9.35
N GLN A 320 1.62 0.89 -8.99
CA GLN A 320 1.23 -0.29 -9.75
C GLN A 320 -0.28 -0.55 -9.64
N TYR A 321 -0.85 -0.47 -8.45
CA TYR A 321 -2.30 -0.59 -8.24
C TYR A 321 -3.08 0.53 -8.93
N THR A 322 -2.59 1.77 -8.87
CA THR A 322 -3.26 2.85 -9.56
C THR A 322 -3.21 2.66 -11.08
N ARG A 323 -2.10 2.15 -11.66
CA ARG A 323 -2.04 1.78 -13.09
C ARG A 323 -3.03 0.69 -13.47
N LEU A 324 -3.18 -0.32 -12.63
CA LEU A 324 -4.16 -1.38 -12.81
C LEU A 324 -5.58 -0.80 -12.86
N LEU A 325 -5.95 0.00 -11.86
CA LEU A 325 -7.25 0.65 -11.78
C LEU A 325 -7.50 1.64 -12.94
N ASP A 326 -6.46 2.34 -13.40
CA ASP A 326 -6.54 3.17 -14.60
C ASP A 326 -6.83 2.33 -15.85
N SER A 327 -6.17 1.19 -16.02
CA SER A 327 -6.40 0.28 -17.13
C SER A 327 -7.84 -0.23 -17.14
N ILE A 328 -8.37 -0.61 -15.97
CA ILE A 328 -9.79 -0.97 -15.78
C ILE A 328 -10.70 0.16 -16.24
N ALA A 329 -10.49 1.37 -15.70
CA ALA A 329 -11.34 2.53 -15.96
C ALA A 329 -11.37 2.92 -17.44
N ARG A 330 -10.21 2.89 -18.13
CA ARG A 330 -10.12 3.21 -19.56
C ARG A 330 -10.88 2.22 -20.43
N ARG A 331 -10.79 0.92 -20.12
CA ARG A 331 -11.44 -0.15 -20.92
C ARG A 331 -12.93 -0.24 -20.67
N ALA A 332 -13.36 0.05 -19.44
CA ALA A 332 -14.77 0.05 -19.06
C ALA A 332 -15.62 0.99 -19.94
N GLY A 333 -15.05 2.15 -20.30
CA GLY A 333 -15.73 3.20 -21.03
C GLY A 333 -16.86 3.86 -20.22
N PRO A 334 -17.35 5.03 -20.66
CA PRO A 334 -18.34 5.82 -19.91
C PRO A 334 -19.74 5.19 -19.83
N GLU A 335 -20.11 4.32 -20.77
CA GLU A 335 -21.52 3.91 -20.96
C GLU A 335 -21.90 2.56 -20.34
N LYS A 336 -20.93 1.69 -20.00
CA LYS A 336 -21.21 0.26 -19.77
C LYS A 336 -20.92 -0.26 -18.36
N ALA A 337 -20.44 0.58 -17.42
CA ALA A 337 -19.87 0.05 -16.18
C ALA A 337 -19.99 0.97 -14.94
N THR A 338 -21.21 1.43 -14.63
CA THR A 338 -21.53 2.22 -13.44
C THR A 338 -20.92 1.67 -12.14
N SER A 339 -21.14 0.39 -11.82
CA SER A 339 -20.63 -0.26 -10.61
C SER A 339 -19.10 -0.41 -10.60
N LEU A 340 -18.49 -0.43 -11.79
CA LEU A 340 -17.04 -0.52 -11.93
C LEU A 340 -16.36 0.79 -11.56
N PHE A 341 -16.94 1.93 -11.93
CA PHE A 341 -16.41 3.23 -11.52
C PHE A 341 -16.50 3.45 -10.01
N GLU A 342 -17.58 3.00 -9.40
CA GLU A 342 -17.70 3.00 -7.94
C GLU A 342 -16.57 2.19 -7.29
N PHE A 343 -16.34 0.95 -7.76
CA PHE A 343 -15.21 0.14 -7.29
C PHE A 343 -13.86 0.84 -7.48
N VAL A 344 -13.61 1.39 -8.68
CA VAL A 344 -12.35 2.06 -9.00
C VAL A 344 -12.12 3.26 -8.07
N ILE A 345 -13.11 4.13 -7.90
CA ILE A 345 -12.97 5.35 -7.09
C ILE A 345 -12.88 5.04 -5.60
N ASN A 346 -13.64 4.08 -5.11
CA ASN A 346 -13.53 3.63 -3.72
C ASN A 346 -12.13 3.03 -3.45
N SER A 347 -11.61 2.24 -4.38
CA SER A 347 -10.27 1.67 -4.29
C SER A 347 -9.17 2.74 -4.35
N GLN A 348 -9.31 3.74 -5.21
CA GLN A 348 -8.37 4.87 -5.25
C GLN A 348 -8.42 5.71 -3.98
N THR A 349 -9.61 5.95 -3.44
CA THR A 349 -9.78 6.68 -2.18
C THR A 349 -9.09 5.95 -1.04
N MET A 350 -9.31 4.64 -0.93
CA MET A 350 -8.64 3.79 0.05
C MET A 350 -7.11 3.79 -0.11
N LEU A 351 -6.61 3.65 -1.34
CA LEU A 351 -5.17 3.72 -1.62
C LEU A 351 -4.59 5.08 -1.23
N PHE A 352 -5.33 6.16 -1.48
CA PHE A 352 -4.92 7.50 -1.12
C PHE A 352 -4.92 7.70 0.41
N ASP A 353 -5.95 7.24 1.12
CA ASP A 353 -6.01 7.23 2.59
C ASP A 353 -4.81 6.52 3.19
N TRP A 354 -4.47 5.38 2.60
CA TRP A 354 -3.36 4.60 3.07
C TRP A 354 -2.01 5.25 2.76
N ALA A 355 -1.80 5.72 1.52
CA ALA A 355 -0.60 6.47 1.16
C ALA A 355 -0.39 7.68 2.08
N THR A 356 -1.48 8.39 2.40
CA THR A 356 -1.47 9.63 3.19
C THR A 356 -1.51 9.42 4.70
N SER A 357 -1.83 8.23 5.18
CA SER A 357 -1.70 7.86 6.58
C SER A 357 -0.34 7.26 6.89
N SER A 358 0.39 6.69 5.92
CA SER A 358 1.70 6.08 6.17
C SER A 358 2.71 7.04 6.82
N SER A 359 3.36 6.57 7.89
CA SER A 359 4.51 7.23 8.52
C SER A 359 5.84 7.04 7.75
N HIS A 360 5.84 6.13 6.77
CA HIS A 360 7.00 5.79 5.94
C HIS A 360 6.74 6.21 4.50
N GLY A 361 7.71 6.92 3.92
CA GLY A 361 7.71 7.22 2.48
C GLY A 361 6.48 7.98 1.97
N LEU A 362 5.74 8.74 2.79
CA LEU A 362 4.53 9.48 2.40
C LEU A 362 4.66 10.15 1.02
N ILE A 363 5.71 10.96 0.85
CA ILE A 363 5.96 11.71 -0.39
C ILE A 363 6.15 10.75 -1.56
N SER A 364 6.87 9.64 -1.36
CA SER A 364 7.06 8.59 -2.38
C SER A 364 5.72 7.94 -2.74
N ASN A 365 4.90 7.60 -1.74
CA ASN A 365 3.61 6.93 -1.92
C ASN A 365 2.62 7.79 -2.71
N VAL A 366 2.40 9.04 -2.31
CA VAL A 366 1.49 9.95 -3.04
C VAL A 366 2.02 10.27 -4.45
N THR A 367 3.35 10.38 -4.61
CA THR A 367 3.98 10.53 -5.94
C THR A 367 3.76 9.27 -6.80
N GLY A 368 3.80 8.08 -6.18
CA GLY A 368 3.49 6.81 -6.81
C GLY A 368 2.06 6.77 -7.36
N LEU A 369 1.08 7.20 -6.56
CA LEU A 369 -0.31 7.34 -7.01
C LEU A 369 -0.42 8.28 -8.22
N ALA A 370 0.23 9.44 -8.19
CA ALA A 370 0.24 10.36 -9.33
C ALA A 370 0.87 9.73 -10.59
N ARG A 371 2.03 9.05 -10.46
CA ARG A 371 2.66 8.28 -11.55
C ARG A 371 1.80 7.13 -12.07
N GLY A 372 0.91 6.62 -11.23
CA GLY A 372 -0.06 5.61 -11.59
C GLY A 372 -1.25 6.12 -12.41
N ASN A 373 -1.31 7.43 -12.68
CA ASN A 373 -2.41 8.14 -13.35
C ASN A 373 -3.65 8.35 -12.49
N LEU A 374 -3.50 8.50 -11.16
CA LEU A 374 -4.63 8.79 -10.26
C LEU A 374 -5.45 10.00 -10.75
N LEU A 375 -4.77 11.10 -11.14
CA LEU A 375 -5.47 12.31 -11.59
C LEU A 375 -6.35 12.04 -12.81
N ARG A 376 -5.87 11.26 -13.79
CA ARG A 376 -6.65 10.91 -14.99
C ARG A 376 -7.93 10.15 -14.63
N ILE A 377 -7.83 9.17 -13.74
CA ILE A 377 -8.99 8.38 -13.29
C ILE A 377 -10.04 9.30 -12.69
N VAL A 378 -9.61 10.20 -11.80
CA VAL A 378 -10.49 11.17 -11.13
C VAL A 378 -11.13 12.13 -12.14
N THR A 379 -10.36 12.74 -13.04
CA THR A 379 -10.87 13.70 -14.03
C THR A 379 -11.83 13.03 -15.03
N ASN A 380 -11.52 11.82 -15.49
CA ASN A 380 -12.40 11.06 -16.37
C ASN A 380 -13.72 10.72 -15.68
N THR A 381 -13.67 10.33 -14.40
CA THR A 381 -14.88 10.03 -13.61
C THR A 381 -15.78 11.27 -13.47
N ILE A 382 -15.19 12.45 -13.25
CA ILE A 382 -15.95 13.71 -13.18
C ILE A 382 -16.61 14.04 -14.53
N LYS A 383 -15.88 13.84 -15.63
CA LYS A 383 -16.32 14.10 -17.02
C LYS A 383 -17.41 13.13 -17.49
N TRP A 384 -17.29 11.85 -17.17
CA TRP A 384 -18.15 10.79 -17.69
C TRP A 384 -19.55 10.75 -17.07
N LYS A 385 -20.46 10.03 -17.70
CA LYS A 385 -21.87 9.88 -17.27
C LYS A 385 -22.00 8.77 -16.21
N VAL A 386 -21.35 8.96 -15.06
CA VAL A 386 -21.39 8.03 -13.90
C VAL A 386 -22.37 8.52 -12.82
N PRO A 387 -22.75 7.69 -11.82
CA PRO A 387 -23.65 8.12 -10.75
C PRO A 387 -23.15 9.36 -10.02
N PRO A 388 -24.07 10.25 -9.56
CA PRO A 388 -23.71 11.44 -8.80
C PRO A 388 -22.82 11.16 -7.57
N ALA A 389 -23.12 10.08 -6.83
CA ALA A 389 -22.33 9.68 -5.66
C ALA A 389 -20.86 9.39 -6.01
N VAL A 390 -20.61 8.68 -7.12
CA VAL A 390 -19.26 8.38 -7.61
C VAL A 390 -18.54 9.65 -8.07
N LYS A 391 -19.25 10.60 -8.69
CA LYS A 391 -18.69 11.91 -9.04
C LYS A 391 -18.30 12.70 -7.81
N GLU A 392 -19.15 12.76 -6.78
CA GLU A 392 -18.80 13.48 -5.55
C GLU A 392 -17.64 12.82 -4.80
N ALA A 393 -17.55 11.49 -4.79
CA ALA A 393 -16.39 10.78 -4.26
C ALA A 393 -15.10 11.14 -5.03
N ALA A 394 -15.16 11.20 -6.37
CA ALA A 394 -14.03 11.62 -7.20
C ALA A 394 -13.62 13.08 -6.92
N LYS A 395 -14.57 14.00 -6.76
CA LYS A 395 -14.30 15.40 -6.41
C LYS A 395 -13.71 15.53 -5.00
N ALA A 396 -14.21 14.77 -4.03
CA ALA A 396 -13.64 14.72 -2.69
C ALA A 396 -12.19 14.23 -2.73
N LEU A 397 -11.91 13.16 -3.50
CA LEU A 397 -10.56 12.68 -3.71
C LEU A 397 -9.66 13.73 -4.37
N LEU A 398 -10.17 14.48 -5.35
CA LEU A 398 -9.45 15.56 -6.01
C LEU A 398 -9.03 16.66 -5.03
N LEU A 399 -9.95 17.11 -4.16
CA LEU A 399 -9.65 18.11 -3.14
C LEU A 399 -8.62 17.57 -2.14
N ARG A 400 -8.70 16.29 -1.77
CA ARG A 400 -7.69 15.68 -0.89
C ARG A 400 -6.32 15.54 -1.55
N MET A 401 -6.26 15.32 -2.87
CA MET A 401 -4.98 15.34 -3.60
C MET A 401 -4.31 16.71 -3.53
N VAL A 402 -5.08 17.80 -3.50
CA VAL A 402 -4.52 19.16 -3.48
C VAL A 402 -3.72 19.43 -2.21
N THR A 403 -4.11 18.89 -1.06
CA THR A 403 -3.39 19.12 0.22
C THR A 403 -1.97 18.54 0.19
N HIS A 404 -1.71 17.59 -0.72
CA HIS A 404 -0.40 16.98 -0.94
C HIS A 404 0.38 17.58 -2.12
N THR A 405 -0.16 18.59 -2.84
CA THR A 405 0.62 19.33 -3.86
C THR A 405 1.54 20.39 -3.24
N VAL A 406 1.57 20.49 -1.91
CA VAL A 406 2.63 21.19 -1.13
C VAL A 406 3.99 20.48 -1.22
N TYR A 407 4.02 19.24 -1.71
CA TYR A 407 5.25 18.48 -1.97
C TYR A 407 5.71 18.63 -3.42
N PRO A 408 6.91 19.19 -3.71
CA PRO A 408 7.37 19.46 -5.08
C PRO A 408 7.36 18.25 -6.03
N ARG A 409 7.62 17.03 -5.51
CA ARG A 409 7.58 15.81 -6.32
C ARG A 409 6.15 15.47 -6.76
N MET A 410 5.19 15.55 -5.84
CA MET A 410 3.77 15.36 -6.13
C MET A 410 3.28 16.45 -7.09
N LEU A 411 3.55 17.72 -6.77
CA LEU A 411 3.18 18.89 -7.57
C LEU A 411 3.60 18.75 -9.04
N LYS A 412 4.88 18.44 -9.31
CA LYS A 412 5.39 18.25 -10.68
C LYS A 412 4.69 17.12 -11.41
N MET A 413 4.42 16.00 -10.73
CA MET A 413 3.72 14.88 -11.35
C MET A 413 2.28 15.24 -11.69
N THR A 414 1.58 15.92 -10.77
CA THR A 414 0.23 16.42 -10.98
C THR A 414 0.16 17.40 -12.15
N GLU A 415 1.06 18.39 -12.18
CA GLU A 415 1.13 19.36 -13.26
C GLU A 415 1.46 18.70 -14.60
N TYR A 416 2.42 17.78 -14.64
CA TYR A 416 2.75 17.04 -15.84
C TYR A 416 1.51 16.33 -16.41
N THR A 417 0.70 15.68 -15.56
CA THR A 417 -0.55 15.06 -16.01
C THR A 417 -1.56 16.11 -16.52
N LEU A 418 -1.66 17.27 -15.89
CA LEU A 418 -2.51 18.37 -16.36
C LEU A 418 -2.09 18.88 -17.76
N ILE A 419 -0.78 18.99 -18.01
CA ILE A 419 -0.23 19.48 -19.29
C ILE A 419 -0.37 18.43 -20.40
N GLN A 420 -0.13 17.15 -20.09
CA GLN A 420 -0.10 16.08 -21.11
C GLN A 420 -1.49 15.63 -21.57
N GLN A 421 -2.54 15.96 -20.83
CA GLN A 421 -3.90 15.49 -21.12
C GLN A 421 -4.89 16.65 -21.35
N PRO A 422 -4.56 17.63 -22.21
CA PRO A 422 -5.41 18.80 -22.39
C PRO A 422 -6.78 18.36 -22.91
N LYS A 423 -6.88 17.40 -23.85
CA LYS A 423 -8.17 16.92 -24.37
C LYS A 423 -9.06 16.25 -23.32
N ASP A 424 -8.48 15.57 -22.34
CA ASP A 424 -9.25 14.92 -21.28
C ASP A 424 -9.79 15.94 -20.28
N ILE A 425 -9.01 17.00 -20.04
CA ILE A 425 -9.31 18.08 -19.09
C ILE A 425 -10.19 19.17 -19.69
N LEU A 426 -10.00 19.48 -20.98
CA LEU A 426 -10.80 20.44 -21.74
C LEU A 426 -12.26 19.96 -21.73
N GLY A 427 -13.12 20.73 -21.04
CA GLY A 427 -14.56 20.47 -20.93
C GLY A 427 -15.05 20.14 -19.52
N ILE A 428 -14.17 19.96 -18.53
CA ILE A 428 -14.60 19.83 -17.13
C ILE A 428 -15.02 21.23 -16.64
N LYS A 429 -16.33 21.44 -16.45
CA LYS A 429 -16.93 22.69 -15.93
C LYS A 429 -17.13 22.69 -14.41
N ASP A 430 -16.55 21.71 -13.71
CA ASP A 430 -16.75 21.54 -12.28
C ASP A 430 -15.94 22.59 -11.47
N PRO A 431 -16.56 23.38 -10.58
CA PRO A 431 -15.85 24.40 -9.80
C PRO A 431 -14.73 23.84 -8.90
N LYS A 432 -14.90 22.64 -8.33
CA LYS A 432 -13.87 22.01 -7.49
C LYS A 432 -12.65 21.64 -8.34
N PHE A 433 -12.87 21.21 -9.59
CA PHE A 433 -11.77 20.98 -10.53
C PHE A 433 -11.03 22.27 -10.90
N HIS A 434 -11.74 23.37 -11.18
CA HIS A 434 -11.09 24.65 -11.46
C HIS A 434 -10.28 25.17 -10.28
N THR A 435 -10.80 25.01 -9.06
CA THR A 435 -10.08 25.33 -7.81
C THR A 435 -8.81 24.47 -7.68
N PHE A 436 -8.93 23.16 -7.90
CA PHE A 436 -7.76 22.27 -7.91
C PHE A 436 -6.69 22.73 -8.92
N ALA A 437 -7.10 22.99 -10.17
CA ALA A 437 -6.17 23.36 -11.23
C ALA A 437 -5.51 24.72 -10.98
N SER A 438 -6.25 25.70 -10.44
CA SER A 438 -5.71 27.02 -10.10
C SER A 438 -4.69 26.92 -8.96
N VAL A 439 -4.97 26.14 -7.92
CA VAL A 439 -4.03 25.91 -6.80
C VAL A 439 -2.77 25.18 -7.28
N VAL A 440 -2.89 24.15 -8.11
CA VAL A 440 -1.73 23.45 -8.70
C VAL A 440 -0.88 24.41 -9.52
N LYS A 441 -1.50 25.21 -10.40
CA LYS A 441 -0.80 26.20 -11.23
C LYS A 441 -0.10 27.26 -10.38
N MET A 442 -0.79 27.82 -9.39
CA MET A 442 -0.22 28.79 -8.45
C MET A 442 1.01 28.20 -7.74
N ARG A 443 0.88 27.01 -7.15
CA ARG A 443 1.98 26.35 -6.45
C ARG A 443 3.15 26.02 -7.39
N ASN A 444 2.90 25.66 -8.64
CA ASN A 444 3.99 25.42 -9.58
C ASN A 444 4.70 26.72 -9.99
N ASN A 445 3.97 27.80 -10.25
CA ASN A 445 4.59 29.10 -10.48
C ASN A 445 5.50 29.50 -9.32
N MET A 446 5.03 29.31 -8.08
CA MET A 446 5.84 29.53 -6.89
C MET A 446 7.05 28.60 -6.81
N LEU A 447 6.93 27.34 -7.23
CA LEU A 447 8.05 26.41 -7.28
C LEU A 447 9.10 26.83 -8.32
N LEU A 448 8.68 27.43 -9.44
CA LEU A 448 9.58 27.96 -10.47
C LEU A 448 10.29 29.22 -9.95
N GLU A 449 9.55 30.19 -9.42
CA GLU A 449 10.10 31.39 -8.79
C GLU A 449 11.06 31.06 -7.64
N PHE A 450 10.74 30.03 -6.86
CA PHE A 450 11.60 29.52 -5.78
C PHE A 450 12.96 29.03 -6.28
N ARG A 451 13.06 28.49 -7.50
CA ARG A 451 14.36 28.07 -8.06
C ARG A 451 15.27 29.27 -8.31
N ASP A 452 14.67 30.39 -8.70
CA ASP A 452 15.40 31.61 -9.02
C ASP A 452 15.67 32.46 -7.76
N ARG A 453 14.79 32.35 -6.74
CA ARG A 453 14.83 33.14 -5.51
C ARG A 453 14.67 32.24 -4.28
N GLN A 454 15.69 31.47 -3.96
CA GLN A 454 15.66 30.64 -2.76
C GLN A 454 15.51 31.50 -1.50
N ILE A 455 14.49 31.19 -0.70
CA ILE A 455 14.32 31.79 0.62
C ILE A 455 15.43 31.26 1.54
N GLY A 456 16.27 32.18 2.02
CA GLY A 456 17.27 31.89 3.04
C GLY A 456 16.62 31.44 4.34
N ILE A 457 17.07 30.30 4.87
CA ILE A 457 16.58 29.76 6.14
C ILE A 457 17.64 29.94 7.21
N CYS A 458 17.21 30.36 8.40
CA CYS A 458 18.02 30.32 9.60
C CYS A 458 17.19 29.82 10.78
N ASP A 459 17.73 28.88 11.55
CA ASP A 459 17.15 28.42 12.82
C ASP A 459 17.68 29.21 14.03
N ASN A 460 18.62 30.14 13.84
CA ASN A 460 19.06 31.05 14.90
C ASN A 460 17.96 32.09 15.17
N LEU A 461 17.29 32.01 16.31
CA LEU A 461 16.21 32.96 16.65
C LEU A 461 16.72 34.41 16.84
N ASN A 462 18.02 34.58 17.12
CA ASN A 462 18.67 35.88 17.30
C ASN A 462 19.20 36.43 15.96
N HIS A 463 18.60 36.05 14.84
CA HIS A 463 19.01 36.53 13.53
C HIS A 463 18.62 38.00 13.35
N ALA A 464 19.61 38.88 13.18
CA ALA A 464 19.36 40.30 12.98
C ALA A 464 18.67 40.58 11.63
N PRO A 465 17.78 41.58 11.53
CA PRO A 465 17.18 42.00 10.27
C PRO A 465 18.22 42.37 9.20
N ASP A 466 19.31 43.00 9.63
CA ASP A 466 20.37 43.52 8.73
C ASP A 466 21.36 42.46 8.27
N ALA A 467 21.32 41.26 8.86
CA ALA A 467 22.11 40.15 8.37
C ALA A 467 21.56 39.76 6.97
N GLN A 468 22.22 40.25 5.92
CA GLN A 468 21.92 39.88 4.56
C GLN A 468 22.42 38.45 4.34
N PRO A 469 21.56 37.52 3.91
CA PRO A 469 22.02 36.28 3.33
C PRO A 469 22.82 36.65 2.07
N THR A 470 24.12 36.33 2.03
CA THR A 470 24.92 36.47 0.81
C THR A 470 24.21 35.73 -0.33
N HIS A 471 24.04 36.37 -1.48
CA HIS A 471 23.12 36.00 -2.58
C HIS A 471 23.18 34.56 -3.17
N TYR A 472 24.04 33.66 -2.67
CA TYR A 472 24.09 32.24 -3.03
C TYR A 472 24.07 31.37 -1.78
N PHE A 473 22.88 30.91 -1.41
CA PHE A 473 22.66 30.34 -0.09
C PHE A 473 22.84 28.84 -0.01
N HIS A 474 24.08 28.40 0.16
CA HIS A 474 24.36 27.08 0.71
C HIS A 474 24.23 27.14 2.23
N GLY A 475 22.99 27.09 2.74
CA GLY A 475 22.72 27.05 4.17
C GLY A 475 23.53 25.94 4.86
N ARG A 476 24.06 26.22 6.05
CA ARG A 476 24.88 25.28 6.81
C ARG A 476 24.01 24.43 7.73
N THR A 477 23.90 23.15 7.44
CA THR A 477 23.20 22.20 8.31
C THR A 477 24.12 21.69 9.42
N CYS A 478 23.59 21.51 10.63
CA CYS A 478 24.34 20.85 11.70
C CYS A 478 24.68 19.41 11.28
N SER A 479 25.98 19.07 11.25
CA SER A 479 26.46 17.75 10.79
C SER A 479 26.07 16.58 11.69
N ARG A 480 25.65 16.86 12.92
CA ARG A 480 25.17 15.84 13.85
C ARG A 480 23.67 15.61 13.68
N CYS A 481 22.84 16.53 14.12
CA CYS A 481 21.39 16.30 14.13
C CYS A 481 20.72 16.50 12.76
N HIS A 482 21.33 17.26 11.84
CA HIS A 482 20.71 17.70 10.59
C HIS A 482 19.36 18.44 10.69
N SER A 483 18.78 18.62 11.89
CA SER A 483 17.45 19.22 12.07
C SER A 483 17.44 20.74 11.97
N VAL A 484 18.60 21.40 12.15
CA VAL A 484 18.75 22.86 12.11
C VAL A 484 19.68 23.27 10.96
N MET A 485 19.37 24.41 10.36
CA MET A 485 20.08 25.06 9.28
C MET A 485 20.40 26.50 9.67
N TYR A 486 21.61 26.92 9.35
CA TYR A 486 22.11 28.25 9.66
C TYR A 486 22.49 29.00 8.41
N CYS A 487 22.29 30.31 8.52
CA CYS A 487 22.57 31.22 7.45
C CYS A 487 24.09 31.49 7.27
N SER A 488 24.82 31.38 8.37
CA SER A 488 26.24 31.68 8.44
C SER A 488 26.85 30.91 9.60
N GLU A 489 28.18 30.84 9.62
CA GLU A 489 28.90 30.30 10.77
C GLU A 489 28.67 31.12 12.04
N ALA A 490 28.55 32.45 11.89
CA ALA A 490 28.23 33.33 13.00
C ALA A 490 26.89 32.96 13.64
N CYS A 491 25.83 32.80 12.84
CA CYS A 491 24.52 32.35 13.34
C CYS A 491 24.58 30.96 13.97
N GLN A 492 25.33 30.03 13.39
CA GLN A 492 25.54 28.71 13.98
C GLN A 492 26.23 28.79 15.35
N ARG A 493 27.32 29.55 15.47
CA ARG A 493 28.07 29.73 16.73
C ARG A 493 27.20 30.37 17.81
N THR A 494 26.43 31.39 17.46
CA THR A 494 25.52 32.08 18.38
C THR A 494 24.43 31.14 18.89
N ASP A 495 23.72 30.46 18.00
CA ASP A 495 22.65 29.52 18.40
C ASP A 495 23.21 28.29 19.13
N TRP A 496 24.41 27.83 18.76
CA TRP A 496 25.11 26.74 19.45
C TRP A 496 25.33 27.04 20.93
N LYS A 497 25.89 28.22 21.23
CA LYS A 497 26.13 28.67 22.61
C LYS A 497 24.83 28.87 23.37
N ALA A 498 23.83 29.49 22.74
CA ALA A 498 22.58 29.85 23.40
C ALA A 498 21.68 28.64 23.68
N ARG A 499 21.53 27.72 22.72
CA ARG A 499 20.47 26.70 22.76
C ARG A 499 20.90 25.36 22.15
N HIS A 500 21.39 25.38 20.92
CA HIS A 500 21.48 24.19 20.09
C HIS A 500 22.43 23.13 20.69
N ARG A 501 23.48 23.51 21.41
CA ARG A 501 24.37 22.54 22.07
C ARG A 501 23.61 21.56 22.98
N LYS A 502 22.61 22.04 23.72
CA LYS A 502 21.79 21.23 24.64
C LYS A 502 20.74 20.40 23.89
N GLU A 503 20.22 20.93 22.79
CA GLU A 503 19.18 20.30 21.97
C GLU A 503 19.74 19.26 20.98
N CYS A 504 20.98 19.43 20.53
CA CYS A 504 21.55 18.68 19.39
C CYS A 504 21.53 17.17 19.61
N ARG A 505 21.84 16.71 20.84
CA ARG A 505 21.84 15.28 21.17
C ARG A 505 20.43 14.68 21.06
N VAL A 506 19.43 15.38 21.62
CA VAL A 506 18.01 14.96 21.60
C VAL A 506 17.50 15.00 20.16
N LEU A 507 17.71 16.09 19.42
CA LEU A 507 17.31 16.20 18.02
C LEU A 507 17.97 15.13 17.13
N HIS A 508 19.19 14.72 17.43
CA HIS A 508 19.85 13.64 16.69
C HIS A 508 19.22 12.26 17.00
N ALA A 509 19.15 11.90 18.28
CA ALA A 509 18.70 10.57 18.70
C ALA A 509 17.21 10.35 18.43
N ASP A 510 16.40 11.36 18.73
CA ASP A 510 14.95 11.20 18.83
C ASP A 510 14.26 11.65 17.54
N TYR A 511 14.83 12.61 16.80
CA TYR A 511 14.23 13.13 15.57
C TYR A 511 14.93 12.64 14.30
N TYR A 512 16.25 12.81 14.18
CA TYR A 512 16.98 12.51 12.93
C TYR A 512 17.06 11.02 12.63
N LEU A 513 17.60 10.22 13.55
CA LEU A 513 17.83 8.79 13.29
C LEU A 513 16.53 8.07 12.93
N PRO A 514 15.42 8.18 13.70
CA PRO A 514 14.19 7.48 13.36
C PRO A 514 13.62 7.94 12.00
N ARG A 515 13.65 9.24 11.69
CA ARG A 515 13.09 9.74 10.41
C ARG A 515 13.95 9.39 9.21
N LYS A 516 15.28 9.37 9.36
CA LYS A 516 16.19 8.94 8.30
C LYS A 516 15.97 7.46 7.96
N HIS A 517 15.80 6.60 8.97
CA HIS A 517 15.51 5.18 8.77
C HIS A 517 14.20 4.97 8.00
N ARG A 518 13.18 5.80 8.23
CA ARG A 518 11.84 5.68 7.63
C ARG A 518 11.65 6.41 6.30
N ASP A 519 12.71 7.03 5.75
CA ASP A 519 12.65 7.98 4.62
C ASP A 519 11.57 9.07 4.79
N SER A 520 11.30 9.47 6.04
CA SER A 520 10.36 10.55 6.41
C SER A 520 11.11 11.83 6.77
N TRP A 521 12.31 11.99 6.20
CA TRP A 521 13.19 13.12 6.46
C TRP A 521 12.68 14.41 5.81
N TYR A 522 12.39 15.41 6.63
CA TYR A 522 11.96 16.73 6.16
C TYR A 522 13.16 17.56 5.69
N ARG A 523 13.37 17.58 4.38
CA ARG A 523 14.51 18.24 3.75
C ARG A 523 14.40 19.77 3.81
N HIS A 524 15.52 20.46 3.94
CA HIS A 524 15.52 21.93 3.99
C HIS A 524 14.98 22.59 2.72
N ASN A 525 15.22 22.03 1.53
CA ASN A 525 14.61 22.57 0.30
C ASN A 525 13.07 22.48 0.33
N LEU A 526 12.53 21.46 0.99
CA LEU A 526 11.08 21.33 1.19
C LEU A 526 10.59 22.39 2.19
N ARG A 527 11.36 22.64 3.25
CA ARG A 527 11.11 23.75 4.19
C ARG A 527 11.09 25.11 3.51
N SER A 528 12.05 25.40 2.63
CA SER A 528 12.07 26.67 1.92
C SER A 528 10.86 26.85 1.01
N PHE A 529 10.44 25.78 0.32
CA PHE A 529 9.22 25.80 -0.49
C PHE A 529 7.96 25.96 0.38
N HIS A 530 7.89 25.29 1.53
CA HIS A 530 6.79 25.49 2.47
C HIS A 530 6.74 26.93 3.00
N LEU A 531 7.89 27.56 3.27
CA LEU A 531 7.96 28.98 3.64
C LEU A 531 7.46 29.89 2.51
N SER A 532 7.78 29.61 1.25
CA SER A 532 7.25 30.41 0.14
C SER A 532 5.73 30.31 0.07
N LEU A 533 5.16 29.10 0.26
CA LEU A 533 3.71 28.88 0.35
C LEU A 533 3.10 29.69 1.49
N ILE A 534 3.68 29.64 2.69
CA ILE A 534 3.20 30.38 3.87
C ILE A 534 3.14 31.88 3.59
N ILE A 535 4.23 32.46 3.08
CA ILE A 535 4.32 33.90 2.81
C ILE A 535 3.29 34.33 1.77
N SER A 536 3.13 33.56 0.69
CA SER A 536 2.14 33.86 -0.35
C SER A 536 0.72 33.84 0.20
N HIS A 537 0.35 32.78 0.94
CA HIS A 537 -0.99 32.69 1.53
C HIS A 537 -1.23 33.76 2.60
N TYR A 538 -0.22 34.06 3.42
CA TYR A 538 -0.28 35.13 4.42
C TYR A 538 -0.52 36.50 3.77
N ASN A 539 0.27 36.87 2.75
CA ASN A 539 0.14 38.12 2.01
C ASN A 539 -1.22 38.24 1.33
N ASN A 540 -1.68 37.18 0.66
CA ASN A 540 -2.98 37.15 0.02
C ASN A 540 -4.10 37.38 1.04
N ARG A 541 -3.99 36.83 2.25
CA ARG A 541 -5.02 37.02 3.27
C ARG A 541 -4.97 38.40 3.90
N LEU A 542 -3.78 38.94 4.19
CA LEU A 542 -3.63 40.33 4.67
C LEU A 542 -4.27 41.33 3.70
N ASN A 543 -4.08 41.14 2.40
CA ASN A 543 -4.71 41.99 1.38
C ASN A 543 -6.22 41.95 1.39
N LEU A 544 -6.82 40.78 1.65
CA LEU A 544 -8.27 40.65 1.75
C LEU A 544 -8.78 41.37 3.00
N LEU A 545 -8.10 41.20 4.13
CA LEU A 545 -8.47 41.82 5.40
C LEU A 545 -8.34 43.35 5.36
N GLY A 546 -7.29 43.87 4.73
CA GLY A 546 -7.11 45.31 4.53
C GLY A 546 -8.18 45.94 3.64
N LYS A 547 -8.72 45.19 2.68
CA LYS A 547 -9.82 45.64 1.81
C LYS A 547 -11.18 45.57 2.48
N GLU A 548 -11.39 44.58 3.35
CA GLU A 548 -12.67 44.35 4.01
C GLU A 548 -12.96 45.39 5.11
N GLY A 549 -11.95 46.10 5.64
CA GLY A 549 -12.09 47.36 6.39
C GLY A 549 -12.99 47.36 7.65
N GLN A 550 -13.61 46.22 7.99
CA GLN A 550 -14.74 46.14 8.93
C GLN A 550 -14.49 45.25 10.15
N ASP A 551 -13.41 44.46 10.19
CA ASP A 551 -13.09 43.67 11.39
C ASP A 551 -12.02 44.38 12.24
N PRO A 552 -12.41 44.95 13.41
CA PRO A 552 -11.50 45.72 14.27
C PRO A 552 -10.33 44.88 14.83
N ARG A 553 -10.40 43.54 14.78
CA ARG A 553 -9.26 42.66 15.14
C ARG A 553 -8.06 42.83 14.20
N PHE A 554 -8.27 43.39 13.01
CA PHE A 554 -7.27 43.49 11.95
C PHE A 554 -6.70 44.89 11.76
N ALA A 555 -6.88 45.79 12.74
CA ALA A 555 -6.07 47.01 12.76
C ALA A 555 -4.59 46.60 12.70
N SER A 556 -3.79 47.24 11.84
CA SER A 556 -2.40 46.85 11.52
C SER A 556 -1.51 46.66 12.77
N ASN A 557 -1.78 47.41 13.84
CA ASN A 557 -1.08 47.32 15.12
C ASN A 557 -1.49 46.10 15.96
N LEU A 558 -2.73 45.63 15.84
CA LEU A 558 -3.22 44.44 16.55
C LEU A 558 -2.67 43.17 15.91
N ILE A 559 -2.57 43.10 14.57
CA ILE A 559 -2.04 41.93 13.84
C ILE A 559 -0.61 41.58 14.27
N ALA A 560 0.22 42.58 14.60
CA ALA A 560 1.58 42.37 15.09
C ALA A 560 1.65 41.57 16.41
N SER A 561 0.53 41.51 17.15
CA SER A 561 0.41 40.82 18.42
C SER A 561 -0.12 39.38 18.29
N PHE A 562 -0.54 38.96 17.10
CA PHE A 562 -1.06 37.60 16.86
C PHE A 562 -0.05 36.70 16.16
N ILE A 563 -0.23 35.40 16.35
CA ILE A 563 0.37 34.35 15.53
C ILE A 563 -0.64 33.99 14.45
N ALA A 564 -0.30 34.26 13.19
CA ALA A 564 -1.14 33.85 12.07
C ALA A 564 -0.89 32.37 11.74
N ILE A 565 -1.96 31.60 11.55
CA ILE A 565 -1.88 30.17 11.24
C ILE A 565 -2.45 29.95 9.86
N VAL A 566 -1.63 29.38 8.97
CA VAL A 566 -1.98 29.01 7.60
C VAL A 566 -2.05 27.49 7.52
N ASP A 567 -3.24 26.92 7.65
CA ASP A 567 -3.44 25.47 7.64
C ASP A 567 -3.74 24.97 6.23
N MET A 568 -2.74 24.32 5.62
CA MET A 568 -2.80 23.72 4.28
C MET A 568 -3.08 22.20 4.34
N THR A 569 -3.58 21.68 5.48
CA THR A 569 -3.98 20.28 5.60
C THR A 569 -5.36 20.01 5.01
N HIS A 570 -6.10 21.07 4.67
CA HIS A 570 -7.42 21.05 4.04
C HIS A 570 -7.47 21.99 2.82
N GLU A 571 -8.53 21.89 2.03
CA GLU A 571 -8.84 22.82 0.94
C GLU A 571 -10.32 23.24 1.04
N PRO A 572 -10.63 24.55 1.12
CA PRO A 572 -9.71 25.69 1.03
C PRO A 572 -8.69 25.75 2.19
N THR A 573 -7.56 26.41 1.95
CA THR A 573 -6.57 26.68 3.01
C THR A 573 -7.20 27.53 4.11
N GLU A 574 -7.13 27.07 5.36
CA GLU A 574 -7.69 27.77 6.51
C GLU A 574 -6.70 28.82 7.03
N PHE A 575 -7.24 29.94 7.52
CA PHE A 575 -6.47 31.02 8.10
C PHE A 575 -7.05 31.41 9.45
N ASP A 576 -6.21 31.37 10.48
CA ASP A 576 -6.59 31.69 11.85
C ASP A 576 -5.59 32.65 12.51
N LEU A 577 -6.01 33.33 13.58
CA LEU A 577 -5.17 34.20 14.40
C LEU A 577 -5.24 33.74 15.86
N GLU A 578 -4.10 33.41 16.45
CA GLU A 578 -4.02 32.98 17.84
C GLU A 578 -3.19 33.96 18.68
N LEU A 579 -3.63 34.22 19.92
CA LEU A 579 -2.85 35.01 20.88
C LEU A 579 -1.61 34.22 21.33
N PRO A 580 -0.44 34.86 21.47
CA PRO A 580 0.79 34.24 21.96
C PRO A 580 0.63 33.41 23.23
N GLU A 581 -0.11 33.92 24.21
CA GLU A 581 -0.35 33.29 25.50
C GLU A 581 -1.20 32.03 25.32
N ARG A 582 -2.29 32.12 24.55
CA ARG A 582 -3.15 30.98 24.22
C ARG A 582 -2.36 29.90 23.49
N TYR A 583 -1.52 30.31 22.54
CA TYR A 583 -0.68 29.41 21.76
C TYR A 583 0.35 28.67 22.65
N ILE A 584 1.01 29.38 23.57
CA ILE A 584 1.98 28.77 24.50
C ILE A 584 1.27 27.84 25.51
N ASN A 585 0.11 28.26 26.02
CA ASN A 585 -0.64 27.53 27.06
C ASN A 585 -1.35 26.30 26.52
N ARG A 586 -1.57 26.24 25.20
CA ARG A 586 -2.00 25.02 24.54
C ARG A 586 -0.89 24.00 24.70
N LYS A 587 -0.96 23.17 25.75
CA LYS A 587 0.00 22.08 26.00
C LYS A 587 0.07 21.20 24.75
N VAL A 588 1.06 21.44 23.90
CA VAL A 588 1.33 20.64 22.70
C VAL A 588 2.03 19.36 23.16
N TYR A 589 1.23 18.42 23.67
CA TYR A 589 1.56 17.00 23.91
C TYR A 589 2.62 16.63 24.96
N ASP A 590 2.27 15.65 25.78
CA ASP A 590 3.06 14.98 26.83
C ASP A 590 4.11 13.97 26.29
N ARG A 591 4.73 14.25 25.12
CA ARG A 591 5.74 13.37 24.54
C ARG A 591 7.12 14.04 24.49
N SER A 592 8.08 13.41 25.16
CA SER A 592 9.49 13.84 25.33
C SER A 592 10.21 14.28 24.05
N LEU A 593 9.84 13.75 22.88
CA LEU A 593 10.46 14.04 21.58
C LEU A 593 10.27 15.47 21.06
N LEU A 594 9.14 16.13 21.37
CA LEU A 594 8.82 17.46 20.85
C LEU A 594 9.38 18.59 21.73
N MET A 595 9.80 18.28 22.96
CA MET A 595 10.17 19.27 23.96
C MET A 595 11.25 20.24 23.49
N ALA A 596 12.27 19.78 22.75
CA ALA A 596 13.34 20.67 22.28
C ALA A 596 12.85 21.68 21.25
N GLN A 597 12.01 21.26 20.30
CA GLN A 597 11.49 22.15 19.26
C GLN A 597 10.38 23.06 19.80
N ASP A 598 9.53 22.57 20.71
CA ASP A 598 8.51 23.36 21.39
C ASP A 598 9.13 24.42 22.32
N LYS A 599 10.18 24.07 23.07
CA LYS A 599 10.94 25.06 23.85
C LYS A 599 11.49 26.16 22.95
N ARG A 600 11.96 25.81 21.74
CA ARG A 600 12.45 26.77 20.76
C ARG A 600 11.33 27.67 20.22
N VAL A 601 10.16 27.11 19.89
CA VAL A 601 8.97 27.89 19.48
C VAL A 601 8.48 28.81 20.61
N GLY A 602 8.34 28.31 21.83
CA GLY A 602 7.94 29.13 22.98
C GLY A 602 8.94 30.26 23.27
N SER A 603 10.24 30.00 23.09
CA SER A 603 11.27 31.04 23.23
C SER A 603 11.15 32.11 22.14
N LEU A 604 10.89 31.70 20.90
CA LEU A 604 10.64 32.62 19.78
C LEU A 604 9.43 33.53 20.03
N ILE A 605 8.33 32.96 20.51
CA ILE A 605 7.10 33.70 20.81
C ILE A 605 7.34 34.69 21.96
N ARG A 606 7.93 34.24 23.07
CA ARG A 606 8.24 35.12 24.21
C ARG A 606 9.18 36.25 23.85
N GLU A 607 10.16 35.99 22.98
CA GLU A 607 11.06 37.04 22.48
C GLU A 607 10.30 38.09 21.67
N LEU A 608 9.37 37.68 20.80
CA LEU A 608 8.55 38.63 20.04
C LEU A 608 7.66 39.49 20.96
N VAL A 609 6.94 38.84 21.89
CA VAL A 609 6.05 39.51 22.84
C VAL A 609 6.81 40.56 23.65
N ARG A 610 8.05 40.25 24.05
CA ARG A 610 8.93 41.20 24.76
C ARG A 610 9.44 42.33 23.86
N ALA A 611 9.83 42.03 22.63
CA ALA A 611 10.42 43.02 21.72
C ALA A 611 9.41 44.09 21.27
N LYS A 612 8.11 43.74 21.19
CA LYS A 612 7.04 44.64 20.72
C LYS A 612 7.36 45.33 19.38
N ASP A 613 8.12 44.65 18.51
CA ASP A 613 8.50 45.18 17.21
C ASP A 613 7.31 45.08 16.24
N ALA A 614 6.71 46.23 15.93
CA ALA A 614 5.58 46.35 15.02
C ALA A 614 5.90 45.94 13.58
N ASN A 615 7.17 45.70 13.22
CA ASN A 615 7.58 45.21 11.89
C ASN A 615 7.76 43.70 11.84
N VAL A 616 7.67 43.00 12.97
CA VAL A 616 7.84 41.54 13.02
C VAL A 616 6.47 40.85 13.09
N ARG A 617 6.32 39.76 12.34
CA ARG A 617 5.14 38.89 12.35
C ARG A 617 5.55 37.46 12.64
N LEU A 618 4.72 36.72 13.38
CA LEU A 618 4.83 35.27 13.47
C LEU A 618 3.75 34.63 12.63
N VAL A 619 4.16 33.71 11.76
CA VAL A 619 3.25 32.94 10.91
C VAL A 619 3.63 31.47 11.01
N GLU A 620 2.67 30.62 11.34
CA GLU A 620 2.83 29.16 11.32
C GLU A 620 2.11 28.57 10.11
N GLY A 621 2.84 27.79 9.29
CA GLY A 621 2.22 26.92 8.30
C GLY A 621 2.04 25.51 8.81
N VAL A 622 0.87 24.92 8.54
CA VAL A 622 0.56 23.52 8.89
C VAL A 622 0.38 22.69 7.62
N PHE A 623 1.07 21.55 7.53
CA PHE A 623 1.07 20.68 6.34
C PHE A 623 0.82 19.22 6.71
N ALA A 624 -0.01 18.52 5.93
CA ALA A 624 -0.34 17.12 6.17
C ALA A 624 0.85 16.18 5.93
N PHE A 625 1.29 15.43 6.94
CA PHE A 625 2.49 14.58 6.87
C PHE A 625 2.25 13.17 7.46
N GLY A 626 1.40 12.36 6.82
CA GLY A 626 1.13 11.00 7.30
C GLY A 626 0.12 11.02 8.45
N HIS A 627 0.43 10.28 9.51
CA HIS A 627 -0.20 10.40 10.82
C HIS A 627 0.22 11.66 11.59
N GLU A 628 1.18 12.41 11.07
CA GLU A 628 1.73 13.62 11.66
C GLU A 628 1.35 14.86 10.82
N GLN A 629 1.69 16.03 11.35
CA GLN A 629 1.69 17.30 10.64
C GLN A 629 3.09 17.91 10.74
N ILE A 630 3.48 18.63 9.68
CA ILE A 630 4.63 19.52 9.73
C ILE A 630 4.12 20.90 10.11
N TYR A 631 4.72 21.47 11.14
CA TYR A 631 4.51 22.84 11.57
C TYR A 631 5.75 23.66 11.25
N VAL A 632 5.60 24.76 10.53
CA VAL A 632 6.70 25.66 10.17
C VAL A 632 6.38 27.04 10.70
N MET A 633 6.95 27.37 11.85
CA MET A 633 6.86 28.71 12.44
C MET A 633 7.90 29.62 11.78
N ALA A 634 7.47 30.74 11.23
CA ALA A 634 8.31 31.73 10.57
C ALA A 634 8.23 33.09 11.28
N LYS A 635 9.39 33.67 11.60
CA LYS A 635 9.55 35.06 12.02
C LYS A 635 9.79 35.90 10.77
N LEU A 636 8.78 36.67 10.37
CA LEU A 636 8.82 37.52 9.19
C LEU A 636 9.11 38.96 9.62
N TRP A 637 9.92 39.66 8.85
CA TRP A 637 10.17 41.09 9.00
C TRP A 637 9.66 41.84 7.79
N MET A 638 8.86 42.86 8.05
CA MET A 638 8.29 43.74 7.04
C MET A 638 9.33 44.80 6.66
N ARG A 639 9.79 44.81 5.40
CA ARG A 639 10.88 45.72 4.99
C ARG A 639 10.49 47.19 5.00
N ASN A 640 9.23 47.50 4.72
CA ASN A 640 8.74 48.86 4.70
C ASN A 640 7.27 48.89 5.13
N PRO A 641 6.97 49.22 6.40
CA PRO A 641 5.60 49.26 6.90
C PRO A 641 4.73 50.34 6.22
N ASN A 642 5.36 51.34 5.60
CA ASN A 642 4.65 52.46 4.96
C ASN A 642 4.45 52.27 3.46
N LYS A 643 5.10 51.28 2.85
CA LYS A 643 5.04 51.02 1.41
C LYS A 643 4.23 49.75 1.15
N CYS A 644 2.92 49.86 1.36
CA CYS A 644 1.99 48.94 0.73
C CYS A 644 1.96 49.34 -0.75
N ASP A 645 2.76 48.66 -1.58
CA ASP A 645 2.79 48.92 -3.01
C ASP A 645 1.39 48.73 -3.61
N THR A 646 1.07 49.43 -4.71
CA THR A 646 -0.24 49.33 -5.37
C THR A 646 -0.54 47.91 -5.88
N THR A 647 0.49 47.07 -5.97
CA THR A 647 0.41 45.62 -6.23
C THR A 647 -0.12 44.80 -5.04
N GLY A 648 -0.18 45.39 -3.84
CA GLY A 648 -0.61 44.74 -2.59
C GLY A 648 0.37 43.70 -2.06
N THR A 649 1.57 43.55 -2.60
CA THR A 649 2.51 42.56 -2.08
C THR A 649 3.42 43.18 -1.01
N GLU A 650 3.12 42.93 0.26
CA GLU A 650 4.03 43.26 1.35
C GLU A 650 5.33 42.44 1.21
N ASP A 651 6.47 43.12 1.17
CA ASP A 651 7.80 42.50 1.04
C ASP A 651 8.27 42.01 2.42
N PHE A 652 7.97 40.74 2.71
CA PHE A 652 8.43 40.06 3.92
C PHE A 652 9.77 39.37 3.72
N LYS A 653 10.69 39.60 4.64
CA LYS A 653 11.93 38.84 4.79
C LYS A 653 11.77 37.80 5.89
N VAL A 654 12.09 36.54 5.62
CA VAL A 654 12.21 35.52 6.69
C VAL A 654 13.46 35.81 7.51
N LEU A 655 13.30 36.15 8.79
CA LEU A 655 14.42 36.31 9.74
C LEU A 655 14.88 34.96 10.26
N SER A 656 13.93 34.16 10.73
CA SER A 656 14.17 32.83 11.23
C SER A 656 12.96 31.95 11.00
N SER A 657 13.15 30.64 11.01
CA SER A 657 12.04 29.72 11.15
C SER A 657 12.38 28.62 12.13
N VAL A 658 11.36 27.90 12.61
CA VAL A 658 11.48 26.69 13.41
C VAL A 658 10.53 25.66 12.85
N VAL A 659 10.97 24.40 12.77
CA VAL A 659 10.14 23.30 12.30
C VAL A 659 9.84 22.36 13.44
N ARG A 660 8.60 21.88 13.48
CA ARG A 660 8.16 20.78 14.31
C ARG A 660 7.45 19.75 13.45
N ILE A 661 7.58 18.48 13.80
CA ILE A 661 6.75 17.42 13.20
C ILE A 661 6.17 16.61 14.33
N GLY A 662 4.85 16.68 14.46
CA GLY A 662 4.13 16.12 15.60
C GLY A 662 2.79 15.53 15.17
N PRO A 663 2.00 14.98 16.12
CA PRO A 663 0.67 14.46 15.83
C PRO A 663 -0.24 15.55 15.24
N LYS A 664 -1.32 15.14 14.57
CA LYS A 664 -2.32 16.08 14.02
C LYS A 664 -2.93 16.94 15.12
N ARG A 665 -3.12 18.22 14.84
CA ARG A 665 -3.80 19.17 15.73
C ARG A 665 -5.29 18.78 15.83
N ASP A 666 -5.70 18.28 16.98
CA ASP A 666 -7.13 18.07 17.29
C ASP A 666 -7.76 19.44 17.60
N LEU A 667 -8.16 20.18 16.56
CA LEU A 667 -8.80 21.48 16.71
C LEU A 667 -10.14 21.43 17.46
N GLN A 668 -10.81 20.27 17.45
CA GLN A 668 -12.19 20.11 17.96
C GLN A 668 -12.34 19.87 19.48
N LYS A 669 -11.25 19.69 20.25
CA LYS A 669 -11.37 19.22 21.66
C LYS A 669 -11.20 20.28 22.76
N PHE A 670 -11.00 21.56 22.43
CA PHE A 670 -10.65 22.58 23.45
C PHE A 670 -11.74 23.62 23.74
N GLU A 671 -12.96 23.46 23.23
CA GLU A 671 -14.04 24.43 23.45
C GLU A 671 -14.80 24.30 24.78
N GLY A 672 -14.31 23.56 25.79
CA GLY A 672 -15.13 23.26 26.97
C GLY A 672 -14.44 23.02 28.31
N THR A 673 -13.17 23.39 28.49
CA THR A 673 -12.56 23.37 29.82
C THR A 673 -12.21 24.78 30.24
N ASP A 674 -13.08 25.39 31.05
CA ASP A 674 -12.73 26.56 31.86
C ASP A 674 -11.52 26.17 32.74
N ILE A 675 -10.34 26.60 32.32
CA ILE A 675 -9.15 26.54 33.15
C ILE A 675 -9.31 27.68 34.14
N SER A 676 -9.83 27.37 35.33
CA SER A 676 -9.75 28.28 36.48
C SER A 676 -8.28 28.48 36.84
N ASP A 677 -7.89 29.74 37.01
CA ASP A 677 -6.53 30.28 37.09
C ASP A 677 -5.72 29.90 38.36
N ASP A 678 -6.13 28.91 39.16
CA ASP A 678 -5.71 28.90 40.56
C ASP A 678 -4.38 28.21 40.91
N HIS A 679 -3.64 27.57 39.98
CA HIS A 679 -2.43 26.79 40.35
C HIS A 679 -1.20 26.95 39.43
N TYR A 680 -0.66 28.17 39.31
CA TYR A 680 0.71 28.36 38.80
C TYR A 680 1.47 29.43 39.59
N ASP A 681 2.03 29.05 40.74
CA ASP A 681 3.15 29.80 41.33
C ASP A 681 3.90 29.03 42.44
N GLN A 682 4.33 27.79 42.21
CA GLN A 682 5.36 27.14 43.04
C GLN A 682 6.17 26.15 42.19
N ASP A 683 7.24 26.63 41.56
CA ASP A 683 8.46 25.84 41.33
C ASP A 683 9.54 26.79 40.77
N SER A 684 10.27 27.41 41.71
CA SER A 684 11.50 28.14 41.45
C SER A 684 12.69 27.21 41.67
N ASP A 685 13.48 26.97 40.61
CA ASP A 685 14.90 26.60 40.64
C ASP A 685 15.63 27.24 39.45
#